data_AF-A0A2G8RYH1-F1
#
_entry.id   AF-A0A2G8RYH1-F1
#
_cell.length_a   1.000
_cell.length_b   1.000
_cell.length_c   1.000
_cell.angle_alpha   90.00
_cell.angle_beta   90.00
_cell.angle_gamma   90.00
#
_symmetry.space_group_name_H-M   'P 1'
#
loop_
_entity.id
_entity.type
_entity.pdbx_description
1 polymer ?
#
loop_
_entity_poly.entity_id
_entity_poly.type
_entity_poly.pdbx_seq_one_letter_code
_entity_poly.pdbx_strand_id
1 'polypeptide(L)'
;MSPSPPPAKRARLSEDAATATASLPPWTGFQPHGDFWFDDGNLIVVAKQNIAFRIYRGLLAAQSAFFADKIASASLDPTQIFDGCPVVEVTDTPEEFAHFLRVMLPKSKQLFYRRKDDAPSTFDQVAAAIRLSYKYNVEDVLTQAIGLLQERHFSPDYASWLERELHPTILIRGPVAVGVVNLARLTGVASLLPPAMYECVRLGSAILDGWRRDDGVVECLSPQDLKLCLDLRDALGREAATIFLRLFDAPPCTECSEPEICPEHLDDAREDTFSECFPFHPSLDPWDSFLKKFLESYGFCDECRNALFIRERQERHNLWGRLPDLLEEISALTPSKRPSPAADASMLETRHGQRLLSDPTTSSTQTLCGPLAGVQRHPEFWLDDGNLILVAGRETAFRIYTGLLAAQSEVFANMFAVASSSADETYEGCPVVPVYDTPTEFAHLLRVLIPKESRTFHRTSKDAPPTFDQAAALVRLAHKYDLQDVRDQALALLEEHAFPPHAPRPTATCPPPALLVEDINAIGAVALARLVDRPTLLLLPALYRCAALGSAVLGGWTRDDGHVEHLAPADLKLCMAAHRALQRARVWLLVECAHDDDPPNPGCATPAQCKAGLCAVRGAMRREEFRRPRAALDAWEVPIGERADACGMCARCRAMLEERDAVARTDAWAVLPETFGIKVAGWGAQ
;
A
#
# COMPACT_ATOMS: atom_id res chain seq x y z
N MET A 1 -72.75 57.48 18.99
CA MET A 1 -71.52 57.27 18.20
C MET A 1 -71.80 56.13 17.24
N SER A 2 -71.53 56.38 15.96
CA SER A 2 -72.17 55.77 14.79
C SER A 2 -72.02 54.24 14.66
N PRO A 3 -73.06 53.54 14.20
CA PRO A 3 -73.00 52.13 13.80
C PRO A 3 -72.74 52.00 12.29
N SER A 4 -71.98 51.00 11.86
CA SER A 4 -71.88 50.62 10.44
C SER A 4 -72.13 49.11 10.26
N PRO A 5 -72.80 48.71 9.16
CA PRO A 5 -73.59 47.46 9.06
C PRO A 5 -72.83 46.27 8.43
N PRO A 6 -73.40 45.04 8.44
CA PRO A 6 -72.89 43.88 7.69
C PRO A 6 -73.66 43.71 6.33
N PRO A 7 -73.49 42.58 5.62
CA PRO A 7 -72.59 42.32 4.50
C PRO A 7 -73.29 42.36 3.11
N ALA A 8 -72.53 42.29 2.02
CA ALA A 8 -73.07 41.93 0.69
C ALA A 8 -72.45 40.62 0.17
N LYS A 9 -73.33 39.71 -0.25
CA LYS A 9 -73.05 38.33 -0.70
C LYS A 9 -73.26 38.28 -2.22
N ARG A 10 -72.23 37.80 -2.94
CA ARG A 10 -72.19 37.23 -4.32
C ARG A 10 -72.70 38.05 -5.52
N ALA A 11 -71.80 38.23 -6.48
CA ALA A 11 -72.04 37.88 -7.89
C ALA A 11 -71.29 36.57 -8.21
N ARG A 12 -71.83 35.75 -9.12
CA ARG A 12 -71.39 34.38 -9.45
C ARG A 12 -71.20 34.22 -10.96
N LEU A 13 -70.16 33.46 -11.33
CA LEU A 13 -69.89 32.75 -12.60
C LEU A 13 -69.57 33.65 -13.80
N SER A 14 -68.67 33.33 -14.73
CA SER A 14 -67.89 32.15 -15.12
C SER A 14 -66.46 32.67 -15.46
N GLU A 15 -65.39 31.90 -15.65
CA GLU A 15 -65.24 30.82 -16.61
C GLU A 15 -63.81 30.26 -16.49
N ASP A 16 -63.66 29.01 -16.87
CA ASP A 16 -62.45 28.22 -16.84
C ASP A 16 -61.21 28.93 -17.43
N ALA A 17 -60.20 29.11 -16.59
CA ALA A 17 -58.82 29.15 -17.04
C ALA A 17 -58.05 28.13 -16.21
N ALA A 18 -58.08 26.89 -16.71
CA ALA A 18 -57.24 25.81 -16.24
C ALA A 18 -55.81 26.33 -16.08
N THR A 19 -55.32 26.14 -14.87
CA THR A 19 -53.99 26.42 -14.36
C THR A 19 -52.94 26.05 -15.40
N ALA A 20 -52.42 27.05 -16.10
CA ALA A 20 -51.06 26.95 -16.61
C ALA A 20 -50.20 26.77 -15.36
N THR A 21 -49.74 25.55 -15.10
CA THR A 21 -48.56 25.33 -14.28
C THR A 21 -47.44 26.10 -14.95
N ALA A 22 -47.30 27.37 -14.56
CA ALA A 22 -46.08 28.11 -14.75
C ALA A 22 -45.02 27.27 -14.05
N SER A 23 -44.19 26.60 -14.86
CA SER A 23 -42.94 26.03 -14.39
C SER A 23 -42.27 27.13 -13.57
N LEU A 24 -42.10 26.90 -12.26
CA LEU A 24 -41.28 27.77 -11.44
C LEU A 24 -39.95 27.99 -12.16
N PRO A 25 -39.37 29.20 -12.16
CA PRO A 25 -38.09 29.41 -12.80
C PRO A 25 -37.08 28.38 -12.27
N PRO A 26 -36.15 27.89 -13.12
CA PRO A 26 -35.27 26.76 -12.81
C PRO A 26 -34.44 26.93 -11.53
N TRP A 27 -34.33 28.16 -11.03
CA TRP A 27 -33.51 28.56 -9.87
C TRP A 27 -34.31 28.75 -8.57
N THR A 28 -35.51 28.20 -8.46
CA THR A 28 -36.27 28.25 -7.19
C THR A 28 -35.79 27.17 -6.22
N GLY A 29 -35.38 27.57 -5.00
CA GLY A 29 -35.06 26.62 -3.92
C GLY A 29 -33.57 26.45 -3.59
N PHE A 30 -32.67 27.31 -4.08
CA PHE A 30 -31.30 27.35 -3.58
C PHE A 30 -31.24 27.98 -2.18
N GLN A 31 -30.21 27.63 -1.41
CA GLN A 31 -29.94 28.21 -0.09
C GLN A 31 -28.82 29.26 -0.18
N PRO A 32 -29.04 30.51 0.29
CA PRO A 32 -28.00 31.53 0.36
C PRO A 32 -26.81 31.11 1.23
N HIS A 33 -25.59 31.31 0.75
CA HIS A 33 -24.39 31.09 1.54
C HIS A 33 -24.24 32.18 2.62
N GLY A 34 -24.02 31.77 3.88
CA GLY A 34 -24.01 32.67 5.03
C GLY A 34 -23.01 33.84 4.95
N ASP A 35 -21.81 33.58 4.42
CA ASP A 35 -20.76 34.62 4.31
C ASP A 35 -20.79 35.40 3.01
N PHE A 36 -21.41 34.90 1.94
CA PHE A 36 -21.22 35.41 0.56
C PHE A 36 -22.54 35.65 -0.15
N TRP A 37 -23.42 36.35 0.57
CA TRP A 37 -24.65 36.92 0.04
C TRP A 37 -24.60 38.43 0.22
N PHE A 38 -24.40 39.17 -0.87
CA PHE A 38 -24.37 40.63 -0.87
C PHE A 38 -25.69 41.17 -1.42
N ASP A 39 -26.34 42.07 -0.70
CA ASP A 39 -27.64 42.64 -1.08
C ASP A 39 -27.57 43.39 -2.43
N ASP A 40 -26.44 44.03 -2.72
CA ASP A 40 -26.15 44.75 -3.95
C ASP A 40 -25.36 43.91 -4.99
N GLY A 41 -25.19 42.61 -4.73
CA GLY A 41 -24.54 41.70 -5.68
C GLY A 41 -25.34 41.57 -6.98
N ASN A 42 -24.63 41.48 -8.10
CA ASN A 42 -25.18 41.49 -9.46
C ASN A 42 -24.82 40.24 -10.28
N LEU A 43 -24.45 39.16 -9.59
CA LEU A 43 -24.20 37.82 -10.11
C LEU A 43 -24.60 36.80 -9.05
N ILE A 44 -25.29 35.74 -9.46
CA ILE A 44 -25.57 34.59 -8.60
C ILE A 44 -24.74 33.41 -9.11
N VAL A 45 -23.93 32.81 -8.23
CA VAL A 45 -23.21 31.57 -8.52
C VAL A 45 -23.81 30.45 -7.69
N VAL A 46 -24.23 29.36 -8.33
CA VAL A 46 -24.82 28.19 -7.66
C VAL A 46 -23.81 27.05 -7.62
N ALA A 47 -23.38 26.67 -6.43
CA ALA A 47 -22.49 25.54 -6.19
C ALA A 47 -23.27 24.23 -5.94
N LYS A 48 -22.55 23.13 -5.67
CA LYS A 48 -23.16 21.86 -5.26
C LYS A 48 -24.10 22.04 -4.07
N GLN A 49 -25.01 21.08 -3.92
CA GLN A 49 -26.05 21.06 -2.87
C GLN A 49 -27.00 22.27 -2.95
N ASN A 50 -27.07 22.91 -4.12
CA ASN A 50 -27.92 24.07 -4.39
C ASN A 50 -27.63 25.24 -3.43
N ILE A 51 -26.36 25.45 -3.06
CA ILE A 51 -25.93 26.60 -2.26
C ILE A 51 -25.54 27.73 -3.21
N ALA A 52 -26.11 28.92 -2.99
CA ALA A 52 -25.93 30.06 -3.88
C ALA A 52 -25.15 31.22 -3.22
N PHE A 53 -24.33 31.87 -4.04
CA PHE A 53 -23.49 32.99 -3.70
C PHE A 53 -23.96 34.20 -4.51
N ARG A 54 -24.37 35.29 -3.86
CA ARG A 54 -24.73 36.54 -4.55
C ARG A 54 -23.57 37.52 -4.43
N ILE A 55 -22.84 37.74 -5.51
CA ILE A 55 -21.54 38.43 -5.55
C ILE A 55 -21.44 39.39 -6.75
N TYR A 56 -20.26 39.98 -7.00
CA TYR A 56 -20.08 41.00 -8.05
C TYR A 56 -19.43 40.43 -9.31
N ARG A 57 -20.13 40.52 -10.45
CA ARG A 57 -19.69 40.01 -11.75
C ARG A 57 -18.34 40.57 -12.20
N GLY A 58 -18.11 41.88 -12.00
CA GLY A 58 -16.92 42.57 -12.49
C GLY A 58 -15.65 42.10 -11.81
N LEU A 59 -15.73 41.72 -10.53
CA LEU A 59 -14.56 41.28 -9.75
C LEU A 59 -14.09 39.88 -10.16
N LEU A 60 -15.02 38.98 -10.48
CA LEU A 60 -14.68 37.65 -11.01
C LEU A 60 -14.23 37.73 -12.48
N ALA A 61 -14.98 38.44 -13.33
CA ALA A 61 -14.67 38.53 -14.75
C ALA A 61 -13.32 39.24 -15.03
N ALA A 62 -12.92 40.21 -14.18
CA ALA A 62 -11.64 40.90 -14.32
C ALA A 62 -10.43 39.99 -14.04
N GLN A 63 -10.62 38.91 -13.28
CA GLN A 63 -9.53 38.05 -12.81
C GLN A 63 -9.58 36.63 -13.41
N SER A 64 -10.70 36.25 -14.02
CA SER A 64 -10.92 34.94 -14.62
C SER A 64 -11.59 35.09 -15.99
N ALA A 65 -10.84 34.76 -17.04
CA ALA A 65 -11.38 34.71 -18.40
C ALA A 65 -12.54 33.70 -18.52
N PHE A 66 -12.44 32.57 -17.81
CA PHE A 66 -13.51 31.58 -17.73
C PHE A 66 -14.82 32.19 -17.21
N PHE A 67 -14.78 32.91 -16.09
CA PHE A 67 -15.97 33.55 -15.55
C PHE A 67 -16.44 34.69 -16.44
N ALA A 68 -15.56 35.46 -17.08
CA ALA A 68 -15.95 36.49 -18.03
C ALA A 68 -16.83 35.91 -19.15
N ASP A 69 -16.38 34.82 -19.79
CA ASP A 69 -17.12 34.16 -20.87
C ASP A 69 -18.42 33.51 -20.38
N LYS A 70 -18.35 32.81 -19.24
CA LYS A 70 -19.51 32.12 -18.68
C LYS A 70 -20.61 33.08 -18.23
N ILE A 71 -20.24 34.20 -17.62
CA ILE A 71 -21.17 35.26 -17.23
C ILE A 71 -21.76 35.95 -18.47
N ALA A 72 -20.96 36.19 -19.50
CA ALA A 72 -21.44 36.78 -20.76
C ALA A 72 -22.49 35.88 -21.41
N SER A 73 -22.24 34.56 -21.47
CA SER A 73 -23.21 33.59 -21.97
C SER A 73 -24.49 33.56 -21.13
N ALA A 74 -24.37 33.49 -19.80
CA ALA A 74 -25.53 33.45 -18.90
C ALA A 74 -26.38 34.72 -18.98
N SER A 75 -25.74 35.88 -19.20
CA SER A 75 -26.44 37.16 -19.35
C SER A 75 -27.28 37.25 -20.64
N LEU A 76 -27.00 36.40 -21.64
CA LEU A 76 -27.74 36.33 -22.90
C LEU A 76 -28.88 35.31 -22.86
N ASP A 77 -28.93 34.43 -21.86
CA ASP A 77 -29.93 33.38 -21.71
C ASP A 77 -30.97 33.77 -20.65
N PRO A 78 -32.23 34.10 -21.05
CA PRO A 78 -33.29 34.46 -20.10
C PRO A 78 -33.59 33.36 -19.07
N THR A 79 -33.30 32.09 -19.38
CA THR A 79 -33.49 30.97 -18.46
C THR A 79 -32.44 30.95 -17.35
N GLN A 80 -31.31 31.65 -17.53
CA GLN A 80 -30.23 31.81 -16.55
C GLN A 80 -30.28 33.17 -15.85
N ILE A 81 -31.44 33.82 -15.81
CA ILE A 81 -31.64 35.07 -15.05
C ILE A 81 -32.51 34.77 -13.82
N PHE A 82 -32.06 35.22 -12.65
CA PHE A 82 -32.83 35.18 -11.41
C PHE A 82 -32.63 36.48 -10.62
N ASP A 83 -33.72 37.09 -10.15
CA ASP A 83 -33.70 38.38 -9.45
C ASP A 83 -32.90 39.48 -10.18
N GLY A 84 -33.07 39.54 -11.51
CA GLY A 84 -32.34 40.48 -12.38
C GLY A 84 -30.83 40.22 -12.51
N CYS A 85 -30.33 39.13 -11.93
CA CYS A 85 -28.92 38.74 -11.96
C CYS A 85 -28.71 37.51 -12.86
N PRO A 86 -27.62 37.46 -13.65
CA PRO A 86 -27.21 36.22 -14.30
C PRO A 86 -26.86 35.15 -13.25
N VAL A 87 -27.23 33.92 -13.53
CA VAL A 87 -26.99 32.74 -12.71
C VAL A 87 -25.97 31.84 -13.39
N VAL A 88 -24.89 31.53 -12.68
CA VAL A 88 -23.80 30.67 -13.16
C VAL A 88 -23.66 29.47 -12.23
N GLU A 89 -23.81 28.26 -12.75
CA GLU A 89 -23.56 27.05 -11.97
C GLU A 89 -22.07 26.70 -11.93
N VAL A 90 -21.59 26.21 -10.78
CA VAL A 90 -20.25 25.66 -10.60
C VAL A 90 -20.33 24.27 -10.00
N THR A 91 -19.37 23.41 -10.33
CA THR A 91 -19.35 22.00 -9.89
C THR A 91 -18.61 21.76 -8.57
N ASP A 92 -18.14 22.82 -7.92
CA ASP A 92 -17.37 22.76 -6.68
C ASP A 92 -18.28 22.67 -5.45
N THR A 93 -17.71 22.24 -4.33
CA THR A 93 -18.40 22.30 -3.04
C THR A 93 -18.52 23.75 -2.57
N PRO A 94 -19.59 24.09 -1.82
CA PRO A 94 -19.76 25.44 -1.31
C PRO A 94 -18.59 25.87 -0.40
N GLU A 95 -18.02 24.95 0.37
CA GLU A 95 -16.87 25.20 1.24
C GLU A 95 -15.62 25.61 0.46
N GLU A 96 -15.24 24.86 -0.59
CA GLU A 96 -14.10 25.22 -1.45
C GLU A 96 -14.32 26.54 -2.17
N PHE A 97 -15.52 26.74 -2.73
CA PHE A 97 -15.84 27.97 -3.44
C PHE A 97 -15.80 29.17 -2.50
N ALA A 98 -16.28 29.02 -1.27
CA ALA A 98 -16.16 30.06 -0.23
C ALA A 98 -14.70 30.37 0.11
N HIS A 99 -13.82 29.38 0.24
CA HIS A 99 -12.38 29.62 0.46
C HIS A 99 -11.73 30.40 -0.69
N PHE A 100 -12.04 30.03 -1.94
CA PHE A 100 -11.58 30.77 -3.11
C PHE A 100 -12.10 32.22 -3.10
N LEU A 101 -13.39 32.42 -2.81
CA LEU A 101 -13.96 33.77 -2.70
C LEU A 101 -13.36 34.59 -1.55
N ARG A 102 -12.87 33.98 -0.46
CA ARG A 102 -12.16 34.73 0.60
C ARG A 102 -10.87 35.36 0.10
N VAL A 103 -10.24 34.77 -0.92
CA VAL A 103 -9.05 35.34 -1.58
C VAL A 103 -9.46 36.39 -2.62
N MET A 104 -10.46 36.08 -3.45
CA MET A 104 -10.91 36.97 -4.53
C MET A 104 -11.67 38.22 -4.03
N LEU A 105 -12.41 38.07 -2.93
CA LEU A 105 -13.34 39.04 -2.35
C LEU A 105 -13.17 39.13 -0.82
N PRO A 106 -12.02 39.62 -0.32
CA PRO A 106 -11.73 39.66 1.10
C PRO A 106 -12.70 40.59 1.84
N LYS A 107 -13.57 40.03 2.70
CA LYS A 107 -14.59 40.77 3.48
C LYS A 107 -14.06 41.38 4.78
N SER A 108 -13.19 40.67 5.50
CA SER A 108 -12.93 40.93 6.92
C SER A 108 -11.51 41.40 7.22
N LYS A 109 -10.50 40.94 6.46
CA LYS A 109 -9.12 41.41 6.57
C LYS A 109 -8.45 41.46 5.20
N GLN A 110 -8.17 42.65 4.70
CA GLN A 110 -7.30 42.85 3.55
C GLN A 110 -5.84 42.77 4.02
N LEU A 111 -5.14 41.69 3.65
CA LEU A 111 -3.74 41.49 4.03
C LEU A 111 -2.84 42.02 2.92
N PHE A 112 -2.37 43.27 3.05
CA PHE A 112 -1.30 43.80 2.19
C PHE A 112 0.07 43.17 2.54
N TYR A 113 0.29 42.88 3.82
CA TYR A 113 1.49 42.23 4.34
C TYR A 113 1.09 41.38 5.54
N ARG A 114 1.52 40.11 5.56
CA ARG A 114 1.30 39.21 6.71
C ARG A 114 2.33 39.50 7.80
N ARG A 115 1.84 39.97 8.95
CA ARG A 115 2.66 40.13 10.17
C ARG A 115 2.83 38.77 10.85
N LYS A 116 3.86 38.64 11.70
CA LYS A 116 4.10 37.41 12.46
C LYS A 116 2.91 37.00 13.36
N ASP A 117 2.15 37.97 13.86
CA ASP A 117 1.01 37.73 14.75
C ASP A 117 -0.33 37.50 14.02
N ASP A 118 -0.34 37.57 12.69
CA ASP A 118 -1.55 37.29 11.92
C ASP A 118 -1.88 35.80 11.96
N ALA A 119 -3.18 35.48 12.04
CA ALA A 119 -3.63 34.09 12.03
C ALA A 119 -3.17 33.38 10.74
N PRO A 120 -2.61 32.17 10.83
CA PRO A 120 -2.20 31.41 9.66
C PRO A 120 -3.41 31.01 8.81
N SER A 121 -3.21 30.90 7.50
CA SER A 121 -4.19 30.30 6.61
C SER A 121 -4.32 28.81 6.93
N THR A 122 -5.50 28.22 6.80
CA THR A 122 -5.62 26.76 6.86
C THR A 122 -5.08 26.14 5.56
N PHE A 123 -4.62 24.88 5.62
CA PHE A 123 -4.25 24.18 4.39
C PHE A 123 -5.42 24.03 3.43
N ASP A 124 -6.65 23.79 3.92
CA ASP A 124 -7.88 23.75 3.12
C ASP A 124 -8.08 25.03 2.29
N GLN A 125 -7.84 26.21 2.90
CA GLN A 125 -7.90 27.50 2.20
C GLN A 125 -6.89 27.58 1.05
N VAL A 126 -5.63 27.20 1.31
CA VAL A 126 -4.56 27.25 0.31
C VAL A 126 -4.81 26.24 -0.81
N ALA A 127 -5.23 25.02 -0.47
CA ALA A 127 -5.54 23.97 -1.43
C ALA A 127 -6.74 24.34 -2.32
N ALA A 128 -7.81 24.88 -1.74
CA ALA A 128 -8.98 25.37 -2.49
C ALA A 128 -8.60 26.54 -3.41
N ALA A 129 -7.78 27.48 -2.92
CA ALA A 129 -7.25 28.57 -3.74
C ALA A 129 -6.47 28.04 -4.95
N ILE A 130 -5.55 27.09 -4.77
CA ILE A 130 -4.79 26.47 -5.87
C ILE A 130 -5.74 25.77 -6.86
N ARG A 131 -6.61 24.86 -6.38
CA ARG A 131 -7.49 24.08 -7.26
C ARG A 131 -8.42 24.95 -8.09
N LEU A 132 -9.08 25.91 -7.44
CA LEU A 132 -10.07 26.75 -8.12
C LEU A 132 -9.41 27.82 -8.98
N SER A 133 -8.23 28.32 -8.59
CA SER A 133 -7.47 29.24 -9.45
C SER A 133 -6.94 28.54 -10.70
N TYR A 134 -6.50 27.28 -10.58
CA TYR A 134 -6.16 26.45 -11.74
C TYR A 134 -7.38 26.17 -12.62
N LYS A 135 -8.49 25.71 -12.04
CA LYS A 135 -9.73 25.37 -12.75
C LYS A 135 -10.36 26.57 -13.47
N TYR A 136 -10.34 27.74 -12.82
CA TYR A 136 -10.98 28.96 -13.32
C TYR A 136 -10.00 29.95 -13.94
N ASN A 137 -8.76 29.53 -14.18
CA ASN A 137 -7.73 30.33 -14.84
C ASN A 137 -7.49 31.71 -14.18
N VAL A 138 -7.23 31.69 -12.87
CA VAL A 138 -6.82 32.87 -12.08
C VAL A 138 -5.33 32.74 -11.75
N GLU A 139 -4.49 33.07 -12.73
CA GLU A 139 -3.05 32.76 -12.72
C GLU A 139 -2.27 33.42 -11.56
N ASP A 140 -2.62 34.67 -11.21
CA ASP A 140 -1.94 35.40 -10.13
C ASP A 140 -2.14 34.73 -8.76
N VAL A 141 -3.39 34.39 -8.42
CA VAL A 141 -3.71 33.69 -7.16
C VAL A 141 -3.10 32.29 -7.16
N LEU A 142 -3.12 31.59 -8.30
CA LEU A 142 -2.47 30.29 -8.44
C LEU A 142 -0.97 30.38 -8.13
N THR A 143 -0.28 31.36 -8.73
CA THR A 143 1.16 31.57 -8.55
C THR A 143 1.50 31.89 -7.09
N GLN A 144 0.75 32.80 -6.48
CA GLN A 144 0.96 33.18 -5.07
C GLN A 144 0.71 32.01 -4.11
N ALA A 145 -0.36 31.23 -4.33
CA ALA A 145 -0.69 30.11 -3.46
C ALA A 145 0.30 28.95 -3.59
N ILE A 146 0.81 28.67 -4.79
CA ILE A 146 1.89 27.70 -5.01
C ILE A 146 3.20 28.18 -4.39
N GLY A 147 3.55 29.47 -4.60
CA GLY A 147 4.72 30.08 -3.97
C GLY A 147 4.67 30.01 -2.44
N LEU A 148 3.50 30.20 -1.84
CA LEU A 148 3.32 30.05 -0.40
C LEU A 148 3.64 28.63 0.09
N LEU A 149 3.23 27.58 -0.65
CA LEU A 149 3.58 26.20 -0.31
C LEU A 149 5.09 25.95 -0.46
N GLN A 150 5.68 26.37 -1.58
CA GLN A 150 7.10 26.19 -1.87
C GLN A 150 7.98 26.93 -0.86
N GLU A 151 7.71 28.18 -0.55
CA GLU A 151 8.61 28.97 0.29
C GLU A 151 8.49 28.66 1.78
N ARG A 152 7.32 28.19 2.24
CA ARG A 152 7.02 28.16 3.68
C ARG A 152 6.82 26.79 4.29
N HIS A 153 6.53 25.75 3.51
CA HIS A 153 6.23 24.42 4.07
C HIS A 153 6.84 23.25 3.31
N PHE A 154 6.85 23.32 1.97
CA PHE A 154 7.34 22.28 1.07
C PHE A 154 8.48 22.84 0.21
N SER A 155 9.48 23.41 0.88
CA SER A 155 10.61 24.05 0.20
C SER A 155 11.61 23.05 -0.34
N PRO A 156 12.09 23.21 -1.58
CA PRO A 156 13.24 22.47 -2.06
C PRO A 156 14.53 22.91 -1.36
N ASP A 157 14.56 24.09 -0.74
CA ASP A 157 15.67 24.54 0.11
C ASP A 157 15.55 23.96 1.52
N TYR A 158 16.62 23.28 1.96
CA TYR A 158 16.63 22.55 3.21
C TYR A 158 16.54 23.45 4.44
N ALA A 159 17.23 24.60 4.43
CA ALA A 159 17.19 25.54 5.56
C ALA A 159 15.78 26.11 5.75
N SER A 160 15.15 26.52 4.65
CA SER A 160 13.77 27.01 4.65
C SER A 160 12.77 25.93 5.10
N TRP A 161 12.95 24.67 4.67
CA TRP A 161 12.13 23.55 5.12
C TRP A 161 12.27 23.32 6.63
N LEU A 162 13.48 23.45 7.19
CA LEU A 162 13.69 23.29 8.64
C LEU A 162 13.04 24.42 9.46
N GLU A 163 13.05 25.65 8.96
CA GLU A 163 12.49 26.82 9.64
C GLU A 163 10.95 26.89 9.63
N ARG A 164 10.27 26.04 8.85
CA ARG A 164 8.80 26.08 8.69
C ARG A 164 8.02 25.98 10.00
N GLU A 165 8.56 25.26 10.99
CA GLU A 165 7.91 25.06 12.28
C GLU A 165 8.03 26.27 13.20
N LEU A 166 9.02 27.15 12.97
CA LEU A 166 9.26 28.33 13.80
C LEU A 166 8.24 29.43 13.52
N HIS A 167 7.77 29.53 12.28
CA HIS A 167 6.87 30.60 11.81
C HIS A 167 5.75 30.04 10.92
N PRO A 168 4.75 29.35 11.50
CA PRO A 168 3.72 28.68 10.73
C PRO A 168 2.83 29.71 10.02
N THR A 169 2.99 29.82 8.70
CA THR A 169 2.14 30.63 7.81
C THR A 169 0.90 29.87 7.33
N ILE A 170 0.94 28.55 7.44
CA ILE A 170 -0.14 27.63 7.10
C ILE A 170 -0.35 26.71 8.29
N LEU A 171 -1.59 26.58 8.73
CA LEU A 171 -1.99 25.63 9.75
C LEU A 171 -2.17 24.26 9.09
N ILE A 172 -1.21 23.38 9.35
CA ILE A 172 -1.23 22.00 8.88
C ILE A 172 -1.87 21.10 9.94
N ARG A 173 -2.91 20.35 9.55
CA ARG A 173 -3.57 19.35 10.39
C ARG A 173 -3.77 18.07 9.60
N GLY A 174 -3.30 16.95 10.13
CA GLY A 174 -3.39 15.64 9.48
C GLY A 174 -2.40 15.47 8.31
N PRO A 175 -2.60 14.45 7.47
CA PRO A 175 -1.64 14.04 6.43
C PRO A 175 -1.70 14.92 5.15
N VAL A 176 -1.59 16.25 5.31
CA VAL A 176 -1.74 17.22 4.20
C VAL A 176 -0.76 17.03 3.04
N ALA A 177 0.38 16.36 3.27
CA ALA A 177 1.36 16.05 2.24
C ALA A 177 0.74 15.27 1.07
N VAL A 178 -0.26 14.43 1.35
CA VAL A 178 -1.05 13.72 0.32
C VAL A 178 -1.74 14.72 -0.60
N GLY A 179 -2.38 15.75 -0.01
CA GLY A 179 -3.00 16.84 -0.76
C GLY A 179 -1.98 17.61 -1.59
N VAL A 180 -0.77 17.88 -1.06
CA VAL A 180 0.27 18.60 -1.80
C VAL A 180 0.79 17.81 -3.00
N VAL A 181 0.99 16.49 -2.87
CA VAL A 181 1.32 15.64 -4.03
C VAL A 181 0.24 15.74 -5.09
N ASN A 182 -1.03 15.62 -4.71
CA ASN A 182 -2.16 15.73 -5.65
C ASN A 182 -2.22 17.11 -6.33
N LEU A 183 -1.97 18.19 -5.59
CA LEU A 183 -1.90 19.55 -6.15
C LEU A 183 -0.72 19.72 -7.10
N ALA A 184 0.45 19.17 -6.77
CA ALA A 184 1.63 19.19 -7.63
C ALA A 184 1.38 18.43 -8.94
N ARG A 185 0.70 17.27 -8.87
CA ARG A 185 0.28 16.50 -10.05
C ARG A 185 -0.78 17.25 -10.87
N LEU A 186 -1.76 17.87 -10.22
CA LEU A 186 -2.82 18.65 -10.87
C LEU A 186 -2.28 19.85 -11.65
N THR A 187 -1.35 20.58 -11.04
CA THR A 187 -0.81 21.84 -11.60
C THR A 187 0.44 21.65 -12.46
N GLY A 188 1.06 20.46 -12.41
CA GLY A 188 2.32 20.17 -13.10
C GLY A 188 3.56 20.78 -12.45
N VAL A 189 3.45 21.31 -11.21
CA VAL A 189 4.58 21.93 -10.51
C VAL A 189 5.45 20.86 -9.84
N ALA A 190 6.42 20.36 -10.59
CA ALA A 190 7.29 19.25 -10.17
C ALA A 190 8.15 19.54 -8.93
N SER A 191 8.54 20.80 -8.69
CA SER A 191 9.37 21.17 -7.53
C SER A 191 8.70 20.98 -6.17
N LEU A 192 7.37 20.84 -6.12
CA LEU A 192 6.64 20.47 -4.90
C LEU A 192 6.74 18.97 -4.59
N LEU A 193 7.03 18.12 -5.58
CA LEU A 193 6.98 16.67 -5.41
C LEU A 193 8.06 16.14 -4.45
N PRO A 194 9.35 16.48 -4.57
CA PRO A 194 10.37 15.95 -3.65
C PRO A 194 10.08 16.21 -2.17
N PRO A 195 9.82 17.46 -1.71
CA PRO A 195 9.50 17.71 -0.32
C PRO A 195 8.16 17.08 0.09
N ALA A 196 7.15 17.08 -0.77
CA ALA A 196 5.84 16.49 -0.44
C ALA A 196 5.89 14.95 -0.34
N MET A 197 6.64 14.27 -1.21
CA MET A 197 6.87 12.83 -1.17
C MET A 197 7.64 12.44 0.09
N TYR A 198 8.66 13.22 0.46
CA TYR A 198 9.39 13.02 1.71
C TYR A 198 8.46 13.17 2.94
N GLU A 199 7.60 14.18 2.98
CA GLU A 199 6.60 14.31 4.05
C GLU A 199 5.60 13.15 4.05
N CYS A 200 5.21 12.64 2.88
CA CYS A 200 4.37 11.45 2.77
C CYS A 200 5.06 10.21 3.38
N VAL A 201 6.36 10.03 3.16
CA VAL A 201 7.15 8.95 3.77
C VAL A 201 7.13 9.04 5.31
N ARG A 202 7.18 10.25 5.89
CA ARG A 202 7.14 10.46 7.34
C ARG A 202 5.82 10.05 7.98
N LEU A 203 4.71 10.09 7.23
CA LEU A 203 3.38 9.67 7.73
C LEU A 203 3.32 8.18 8.09
N GLY A 204 4.22 7.35 7.56
CA GLY A 204 4.18 5.90 7.77
C GLY A 204 2.86 5.31 7.29
N SER A 205 2.18 4.52 8.11
CA SER A 205 0.91 3.88 7.75
C SER A 205 -0.28 4.86 7.67
N ALA A 206 -0.16 6.07 8.23
CA ALA A 206 -1.21 7.09 8.15
C ALA A 206 -1.39 7.68 6.74
N ILE A 207 -0.45 7.44 5.82
CA ILE A 207 -0.58 7.81 4.41
C ILE A 207 -1.81 7.17 3.74
N LEU A 208 -2.21 5.98 4.20
CA LEU A 208 -3.38 5.26 3.70
C LEU A 208 -4.71 5.84 4.19
N ASP A 209 -4.70 6.63 5.27
CA ASP A 209 -5.91 7.30 5.76
C ASP A 209 -6.34 8.46 4.87
N GLY A 210 -5.41 8.97 4.05
CA GLY A 210 -5.62 10.11 3.17
C GLY A 210 -5.82 11.42 3.93
N TRP A 211 -5.79 12.53 3.20
CA TRP A 211 -6.11 13.84 3.74
C TRP A 211 -7.62 14.11 3.64
N ARG A 212 -8.27 14.22 4.79
CA ARG A 212 -9.69 14.61 4.88
C ARG A 212 -9.81 16.14 4.87
N ARG A 213 -10.49 16.66 3.86
CA ARG A 213 -10.87 18.05 3.70
C ARG A 213 -12.01 18.45 4.64
N ASP A 214 -12.19 19.74 4.85
CA ASP A 214 -13.29 20.29 5.64
C ASP A 214 -14.69 20.00 5.10
N ASP A 215 -14.83 19.75 3.79
CA ASP A 215 -16.06 19.26 3.15
C ASP A 215 -16.29 17.74 3.28
N GLY A 216 -15.40 17.03 3.98
CA GLY A 216 -15.50 15.60 4.24
C GLY A 216 -14.94 14.70 3.16
N VAL A 217 -14.51 15.23 2.01
CA VAL A 217 -13.83 14.47 0.95
C VAL A 217 -12.45 14.02 1.44
N VAL A 218 -12.11 12.75 1.21
CA VAL A 218 -10.79 12.20 1.55
C VAL A 218 -9.96 12.06 0.28
N GLU A 219 -8.86 12.81 0.21
CA GLU A 219 -7.87 12.70 -0.85
C GLU A 219 -6.82 11.65 -0.49
N CYS A 220 -6.60 10.68 -1.38
CA CYS A 220 -5.56 9.67 -1.26
C CYS A 220 -4.51 9.87 -2.36
N LEU A 221 -3.33 9.28 -2.17
CA LEU A 221 -2.35 9.19 -3.25
C LEU A 221 -2.84 8.24 -4.35
N SER A 222 -2.42 8.49 -5.59
CA SER A 222 -2.57 7.51 -6.66
C SER A 222 -1.80 6.22 -6.32
N PRO A 223 -2.20 5.05 -6.84
CA PRO A 223 -1.43 3.82 -6.64
C PRO A 223 0.04 3.96 -7.07
N GLN A 224 0.31 4.74 -8.12
CA GLN A 224 1.65 5.03 -8.60
C GLN A 224 2.45 5.87 -7.60
N ASP A 225 1.86 6.94 -7.05
CA ASP A 225 2.52 7.79 -6.06
C ASP A 225 2.69 7.08 -4.71
N LEU A 226 1.75 6.22 -4.32
CA LEU A 226 1.87 5.38 -3.13
C LEU A 226 3.02 4.38 -3.28
N LYS A 227 3.15 3.73 -4.45
CA LYS A 227 4.29 2.87 -4.76
C LYS A 227 5.61 3.64 -4.66
N LEU A 228 5.67 4.81 -5.30
CA LEU A 228 6.84 5.69 -5.26
C LEU A 228 7.21 6.10 -3.84
N CYS A 229 6.24 6.39 -2.97
CA CYS A 229 6.48 6.66 -1.55
C CYS A 229 7.06 5.46 -0.80
N LEU A 230 6.57 4.24 -1.04
CA LEU A 230 7.11 3.04 -0.41
C LEU A 230 8.54 2.76 -0.86
N ASP A 231 8.83 2.88 -2.16
CA ASP A 231 10.17 2.71 -2.70
C ASP A 231 11.13 3.81 -2.21
N LEU A 232 10.66 5.06 -2.13
CA LEU A 232 11.43 6.18 -1.58
C LEU A 232 11.74 5.98 -0.10
N ARG A 233 10.80 5.48 0.69
CA ARG A 233 11.04 5.15 2.11
C ARG A 233 12.20 4.18 2.26
N ASP A 234 12.22 3.12 1.46
CA ASP A 234 13.26 2.10 1.53
C ASP A 234 14.60 2.65 1.03
N ALA A 235 14.60 3.51 0.00
CA ALA A 235 15.80 4.22 -0.48
C ALA A 235 16.37 5.18 0.58
N LEU A 236 15.53 6.01 1.18
CA LEU A 236 15.93 6.93 2.25
C LEU A 236 16.46 6.17 3.48
N GLY A 237 15.87 5.02 3.82
CA GLY A 237 16.40 4.16 4.88
C GLY A 237 17.84 3.69 4.60
N ARG A 238 18.15 3.31 3.36
CA ARG A 238 19.51 2.92 2.95
C ARG A 238 20.49 4.09 2.93
N GLU A 239 20.05 5.27 2.48
CA GLU A 239 20.85 6.49 2.47
C GLU A 239 21.15 6.97 3.90
N ALA A 240 20.14 7.00 4.78
CA ALA A 240 20.30 7.35 6.19
C ALA A 240 21.30 6.41 6.89
N ALA A 241 21.19 5.09 6.66
CA ALA A 241 22.17 4.12 7.12
C ALA A 241 23.59 4.44 6.63
N THR A 242 23.71 4.78 5.34
CA THR A 242 25.00 5.06 4.70
C THR A 242 25.62 6.37 5.20
N ILE A 243 24.81 7.40 5.46
CA ILE A 243 25.24 8.64 6.10
C ILE A 243 25.79 8.33 7.49
N PHE A 244 25.03 7.59 8.29
CA PHE A 244 25.42 7.29 9.66
C PHE A 244 26.78 6.57 9.73
N LEU A 245 27.03 5.60 8.86
CA LEU A 245 28.34 4.94 8.75
C LEU A 245 29.48 5.90 8.36
N ARG A 246 29.23 6.76 7.39
CA ARG A 246 30.23 7.73 6.91
C ARG A 246 30.60 8.76 7.98
N LEU A 247 29.68 9.11 8.89
CA LEU A 247 29.95 10.07 9.95
C LEU A 247 31.12 9.61 10.85
N PHE A 248 31.17 8.31 11.16
CA PHE A 248 32.18 7.72 12.04
C PHE A 248 33.36 7.07 11.30
N ASP A 249 33.23 6.78 10.00
CA ASP A 249 34.37 6.33 9.17
C ASP A 249 35.37 7.46 8.85
N ALA A 250 34.98 8.72 9.01
CA ALA A 250 35.83 9.86 8.70
C ALA A 250 36.84 10.15 9.82
N PRO A 251 38.10 10.50 9.51
CA PRO A 251 39.12 10.76 10.53
C PRO A 251 38.74 11.95 11.44
N PRO A 252 39.42 12.11 12.59
CA PRO A 252 39.29 13.30 13.45
C PRO A 252 39.45 14.59 12.65
N CYS A 253 38.87 15.69 13.15
CA CYS A 253 39.02 16.98 12.48
C CYS A 253 40.48 17.46 12.53
N THR A 254 40.86 18.33 11.60
CA THR A 254 42.23 18.87 11.51
C THR A 254 42.62 19.74 12.70
N GLU A 255 41.63 20.23 13.44
CA GLU A 255 41.78 21.07 14.64
C GLU A 255 41.67 20.24 15.94
N CYS A 256 41.76 18.91 15.84
CA CYS A 256 41.65 18.01 16.99
C CYS A 256 42.71 18.34 18.05
N SER A 257 42.25 18.63 19.27
CA SER A 257 43.11 18.89 20.42
C SER A 257 43.63 17.60 21.09
N GLU A 258 42.98 16.46 20.84
CA GLU A 258 43.37 15.14 21.38
C GLU A 258 43.54 14.07 20.27
N PRO A 259 44.61 14.17 19.45
CA PRO A 259 44.81 13.31 18.28
C PRO A 259 45.14 11.85 18.62
N GLU A 260 45.46 11.54 19.88
CA GLU A 260 45.73 10.17 20.34
C GLU A 260 44.44 9.46 20.81
N ILE A 261 43.43 10.20 21.26
CA ILE A 261 42.23 9.66 21.92
C ILE A 261 41.01 9.69 20.99
N CYS A 262 40.81 10.80 20.27
CA CYS A 262 39.68 10.95 19.36
C CYS A 262 39.59 9.87 18.26
N PRO A 263 40.69 9.35 17.66
CA PRO A 263 40.60 8.23 16.73
C PRO A 263 40.05 6.95 17.38
N GLU A 264 40.49 6.61 18.60
CA GLU A 264 40.03 5.43 19.32
C GLU A 264 38.54 5.55 19.63
N HIS A 265 38.09 6.71 20.13
CA HIS A 265 36.67 6.94 20.36
C HIS A 265 35.82 6.99 19.08
N LEU A 266 36.38 7.41 17.93
CA LEU A 266 35.68 7.31 16.65
C LEU A 266 35.50 5.85 16.24
N ASP A 267 36.54 5.02 16.44
CA ASP A 267 36.47 3.59 16.19
C ASP A 267 35.46 2.91 17.12
N ASP A 268 35.47 3.22 18.43
CA ASP A 268 34.49 2.74 19.41
C ASP A 268 33.07 3.16 19.02
N ALA A 269 32.86 4.46 18.75
CA ALA A 269 31.57 5.00 18.35
C ALA A 269 31.06 4.39 17.04
N ARG A 270 31.95 4.06 16.11
CA ARG A 270 31.61 3.33 14.87
C ARG A 270 31.14 1.91 15.18
N GLU A 271 31.72 1.25 16.17
CA GLU A 271 31.28 -0.09 16.59
C GLU A 271 29.91 -0.01 17.30
N ASP A 272 29.74 0.89 18.26
CA ASP A 272 28.51 1.01 19.07
C ASP A 272 27.31 1.62 18.31
N THR A 273 27.59 2.36 17.24
CA THR A 273 26.60 2.86 16.27
C THR A 273 25.60 1.78 15.84
N PHE A 274 26.07 0.55 15.64
CA PHE A 274 25.25 -0.56 15.17
C PHE A 274 24.43 -1.21 16.27
N SER A 275 24.92 -1.21 17.52
CA SER A 275 24.32 -1.89 18.65
C SER A 275 23.23 -1.07 19.34
N GLU A 276 23.45 0.24 19.53
CA GLU A 276 22.58 1.05 20.39
C GLU A 276 21.58 1.92 19.63
N CYS A 277 21.81 2.19 18.35
CA CYS A 277 21.53 3.54 17.88
C CYS A 277 20.99 3.70 16.45
N PHE A 278 20.50 2.65 15.79
CA PHE A 278 20.07 2.78 14.39
C PHE A 278 18.69 3.47 14.24
N PRO A 279 18.60 4.69 13.66
CA PRO A 279 17.33 5.30 13.33
C PRO A 279 16.83 4.69 12.03
N PHE A 280 15.90 3.73 12.11
CA PHE A 280 15.09 3.32 10.95
C PHE A 280 14.12 4.39 10.46
N HIS A 281 14.25 5.61 10.97
CA HIS A 281 13.47 6.70 10.46
C HIS A 281 14.16 7.21 9.19
N PRO A 282 13.49 7.24 8.04
CA PRO A 282 13.94 7.98 6.87
C PRO A 282 13.92 9.50 7.12
N SER A 283 14.08 9.95 8.38
CA SER A 283 14.03 11.36 8.74
C SER A 283 15.34 12.04 8.46
N LEU A 284 15.24 13.06 7.62
CA LEU A 284 16.13 14.20 7.50
C LEU A 284 15.88 15.23 8.64
N ASP A 285 15.05 14.90 9.63
CA ASP A 285 14.92 15.70 10.86
C ASP A 285 16.27 15.79 11.59
N PRO A 286 16.52 16.86 12.37
CA PRO A 286 17.76 17.03 13.12
C PRO A 286 18.09 15.89 14.07
N TRP A 287 19.23 15.26 13.87
CA TRP A 287 19.73 14.23 14.78
C TRP A 287 20.46 14.84 15.99
N ASP A 288 20.54 16.16 16.13
CA ASP A 288 21.34 16.84 17.16
C ASP A 288 21.09 16.31 18.57
N SER A 289 19.82 16.09 18.94
CA SER A 289 19.45 15.60 20.28
C SER A 289 19.90 14.16 20.52
N PHE A 290 19.84 13.33 19.47
CA PHE A 290 20.24 11.94 19.50
C PHE A 290 21.76 11.83 19.49
N LEU A 291 22.42 12.50 18.53
CA LEU A 291 23.87 12.51 18.37
C LEU A 291 24.54 13.09 19.61
N LYS A 292 23.97 14.12 20.24
CA LYS A 292 24.47 14.65 21.51
C LYS A 292 24.47 13.59 22.61
N LYS A 293 23.35 12.90 22.83
CA LYS A 293 23.25 11.84 23.84
C LYS A 293 24.20 10.67 23.55
N PHE A 294 24.32 10.30 22.28
CA PHE A 294 25.22 9.24 21.85
C PHE A 294 26.68 9.61 22.12
N LEU A 295 27.10 10.81 21.71
CA LEU A 295 28.47 11.28 21.87
C LEU A 295 28.84 11.60 23.34
N GLU A 296 27.87 11.78 24.24
CA GLU A 296 28.12 11.96 25.69
C GLU A 296 28.77 10.72 26.33
N SER A 297 28.63 9.53 25.73
CA SER A 297 29.28 8.30 26.18
C SER A 297 30.77 8.22 25.84
N TYR A 298 31.30 9.19 25.07
CA TYR A 298 32.67 9.16 24.53
C TYR A 298 33.47 10.40 24.93
N GLY A 299 34.78 10.23 25.11
CA GLY A 299 35.72 11.28 25.47
C GLY A 299 36.18 12.16 24.30
N PHE A 300 35.32 12.49 23.33
CA PHE A 300 35.71 13.36 22.22
C PHE A 300 36.08 14.77 22.70
N CYS A 301 37.14 15.33 22.10
CA CYS A 301 37.42 16.75 22.23
C CYS A 301 36.32 17.61 21.59
N ASP A 302 36.17 18.86 22.03
CA ASP A 302 35.07 19.73 21.59
C ASP A 302 35.12 20.02 20.08
N GLU A 303 36.31 20.14 19.49
CA GLU A 303 36.48 20.35 18.05
C GLU A 303 36.00 19.16 17.23
N CYS A 304 36.34 17.92 17.64
CA CYS A 304 35.88 16.71 16.96
C CYS A 304 34.37 16.51 17.13
N ARG A 305 33.83 16.78 18.33
CA ARG A 305 32.40 16.72 18.59
C ARG A 305 31.64 17.70 17.69
N ASN A 306 32.08 18.96 17.61
CA ASN A 306 31.47 19.97 16.74
C ASN A 306 31.61 19.61 15.25
N ALA A 307 32.75 19.06 14.84
CA ALA A 307 32.96 18.61 13.46
C ALA A 307 31.98 17.50 13.07
N LEU A 308 31.64 16.57 13.98
CA LEU A 308 30.62 15.54 13.74
C LEU A 308 29.23 16.15 13.53
N PHE A 309 28.81 17.13 14.34
CA PHE A 309 27.55 17.85 14.13
C PHE A 309 27.51 18.60 12.79
N ILE A 310 28.62 19.22 12.39
CA ILE A 310 28.72 19.91 11.09
C ILE A 310 28.61 18.90 9.94
N ARG A 311 29.30 17.77 10.02
CA ARG A 311 29.24 16.69 9.01
C ARG A 311 27.83 16.12 8.90
N GLU A 312 27.19 15.82 10.02
CA GLU A 312 25.80 15.33 10.06
C GLU A 312 24.84 16.29 9.33
N ARG A 313 24.94 17.58 9.64
CA ARG A 313 24.10 18.60 9.01
C ARG A 313 24.35 18.69 7.52
N GLN A 314 25.61 18.62 7.10
CA GLN A 314 25.99 18.65 5.69
C GLN A 314 25.47 17.42 4.94
N GLU A 315 25.57 16.22 5.52
CA GLU A 315 25.07 15.00 4.90
C GLU A 315 23.55 15.03 4.72
N ARG A 316 22.79 15.53 5.70
CA ARG A 316 21.34 15.73 5.53
C ARG A 316 21.00 16.77 4.47
N HIS A 317 21.72 17.90 4.45
CA HIS A 317 21.54 18.91 3.41
C HIS A 317 21.82 18.33 2.01
N ASN A 318 22.88 17.53 1.87
CA ASN A 318 23.22 16.86 0.62
C ASN A 318 22.12 15.86 0.21
N LEU A 319 21.60 15.07 1.16
CA LEU A 319 20.53 14.11 0.87
C LEU A 319 19.21 14.80 0.51
N TRP A 320 18.88 15.92 1.15
CA TRP A 320 17.74 16.75 0.76
C TRP A 320 17.84 17.23 -0.69
N GLY A 321 19.01 17.73 -1.09
CA GLY A 321 19.29 18.14 -2.47
C GLY A 321 19.21 16.99 -3.49
N ARG A 322 19.44 15.75 -3.06
CA ARG A 322 19.35 14.52 -3.88
C ARG A 322 17.94 13.92 -3.94
N LEU A 323 16.95 14.44 -3.22
CA LEU A 323 15.58 13.92 -3.27
C LEU A 323 15.00 13.85 -4.71
N PRO A 324 15.20 14.86 -5.58
CA PRO A 324 14.76 14.79 -6.98
C PRO A 324 15.41 13.62 -7.71
N ASP A 325 16.74 13.48 -7.61
CA ASP A 325 17.50 12.42 -8.26
C ASP A 325 17.02 11.03 -7.80
N LEU A 326 16.81 10.84 -6.50
CA LEU A 326 16.29 9.59 -5.94
C LEU A 326 14.90 9.25 -6.50
N LEU A 327 14.01 10.24 -6.63
CA LEU A 327 12.68 10.03 -7.21
C LEU A 327 12.75 9.66 -8.70
N GLU A 328 13.67 10.26 -9.45
CA GLU A 328 13.92 9.94 -10.86
C GLU A 328 14.50 8.54 -11.01
N GLU A 329 15.51 8.18 -10.22
CA GLU A 329 16.12 6.84 -10.19
C GLU A 329 15.06 5.76 -9.90
N ILE A 330 14.23 5.95 -8.87
CA ILE A 330 13.15 5.01 -8.52
C ILE A 330 12.13 4.91 -9.66
N SER A 331 11.75 6.04 -10.25
CA SER A 331 10.80 6.06 -11.36
C SER A 331 11.36 5.33 -12.59
N ALA A 332 12.65 5.46 -12.88
CA ALA A 332 13.32 4.78 -13.98
C ALA A 332 13.42 3.26 -13.77
N LEU A 333 13.51 2.79 -12.51
CA LEU A 333 13.53 1.37 -12.16
C LEU A 333 12.16 0.70 -12.26
N THR A 334 11.06 1.47 -12.35
CA THR A 334 9.76 0.86 -12.64
C THR A 334 9.75 0.36 -14.09
N PRO A 335 9.53 -0.94 -14.35
CA PRO A 335 9.54 -1.45 -15.71
C PRO A 335 8.36 -0.86 -16.50
N SER A 336 8.66 0.15 -17.31
CA SER A 336 7.83 0.56 -18.43
C SER A 336 7.75 -0.61 -19.40
N LYS A 337 6.54 -1.20 -19.51
CA LYS A 337 6.14 -2.28 -20.43
C LYS A 337 6.83 -3.65 -20.18
N ARG A 338 6.08 -4.60 -19.63
CA ARG A 338 6.35 -6.03 -19.90
C ARG A 338 5.94 -6.35 -21.35
N PRO A 339 6.79 -7.00 -22.16
CA PRO A 339 6.31 -7.86 -23.23
C PRO A 339 5.51 -9.03 -22.61
N SER A 340 4.47 -9.47 -23.30
CA SER A 340 3.68 -10.67 -22.97
C SER A 340 4.55 -11.85 -22.48
N PRO A 341 4.16 -12.57 -21.41
CA PRO A 341 4.86 -13.77 -20.97
C PRO A 341 4.51 -14.92 -21.93
N ALA A 342 5.21 -15.01 -23.05
CA ALA A 342 5.05 -16.10 -24.02
C ALA A 342 6.36 -16.56 -24.69
N ALA A 343 7.55 -16.15 -24.20
CA ALA A 343 8.79 -16.45 -24.93
C ALA A 343 9.90 -17.19 -24.16
N ASP A 344 9.95 -17.20 -22.83
CA ASP A 344 11.12 -17.74 -22.09
C ASP A 344 10.86 -19.04 -21.34
N ALA A 345 10.10 -19.96 -21.94
CA ALA A 345 9.98 -21.35 -21.51
C ALA A 345 10.67 -22.31 -22.49
N SER A 346 11.83 -21.93 -23.04
CA SER A 346 12.59 -22.75 -23.98
C SER A 346 14.07 -22.78 -23.62
N MET A 347 14.42 -23.23 -22.41
CA MET A 347 15.81 -23.58 -22.13
C MET A 347 16.02 -24.45 -20.89
N LEU A 348 15.31 -25.58 -20.78
CA LEU A 348 15.69 -26.68 -19.87
C LEU A 348 14.99 -28.01 -20.23
N GLU A 349 15.00 -28.37 -21.51
CA GLU A 349 14.74 -29.74 -21.93
C GLU A 349 15.86 -30.19 -22.87
N THR A 350 16.86 -30.87 -22.34
CA THR A 350 17.70 -31.73 -23.17
C THR A 350 18.16 -32.92 -22.36
N ARG A 351 17.88 -34.11 -22.92
CA ARG A 351 18.18 -35.46 -22.46
C ARG A 351 17.09 -36.07 -21.57
N HIS A 352 16.13 -36.73 -22.22
CA HIS A 352 15.94 -38.18 -22.13
C HIS A 352 15.24 -38.64 -23.42
N GLY A 353 15.95 -39.42 -24.23
CA GLY A 353 15.38 -40.01 -25.43
C GLY A 353 14.52 -41.22 -25.09
N GLN A 354 13.27 -41.23 -25.52
CA GLN A 354 12.48 -42.45 -25.67
C GLN A 354 11.81 -42.51 -27.03
N ARG A 355 11.85 -43.72 -27.59
CA ARG A 355 11.47 -44.10 -28.94
C ARG A 355 10.01 -43.78 -29.23
N LEU A 356 9.82 -43.22 -30.43
CA LEU A 356 8.58 -43.13 -31.17
C LEU A 356 7.86 -44.48 -31.23
N LEU A 357 6.66 -44.52 -30.63
CA LEU A 357 5.53 -45.30 -31.11
C LEU A 357 4.37 -44.32 -31.28
N SER A 358 3.93 -44.22 -32.53
CA SER A 358 2.81 -43.45 -33.05
C SER A 358 1.47 -43.86 -32.43
N ASP A 359 0.66 -42.91 -31.96
CA ASP A 359 -0.65 -42.55 -32.56
C ASP A 359 -1.44 -41.49 -31.74
N PRO A 360 -2.46 -40.82 -32.32
CA PRO A 360 -2.84 -39.45 -31.99
C PRO A 360 -4.07 -39.35 -31.06
N THR A 361 -4.16 -38.29 -30.27
CA THR A 361 -5.45 -37.74 -29.82
C THR A 361 -5.33 -36.24 -29.56
N THR A 362 -5.70 -35.47 -30.59
CA THR A 362 -6.05 -34.07 -30.50
C THR A 362 -7.32 -33.95 -29.65
N SER A 363 -7.20 -33.58 -28.37
CA SER A 363 -8.34 -33.26 -27.51
C SER A 363 -9.06 -32.03 -28.07
N SER A 364 -10.20 -32.28 -28.71
CA SER A 364 -11.04 -31.25 -29.31
C SER A 364 -11.99 -30.71 -28.24
N THR A 365 -11.84 -29.45 -27.82
CA THR A 365 -12.81 -28.77 -26.94
C THR A 365 -14.12 -28.60 -27.70
N GLN A 366 -15.07 -29.54 -27.49
CA GLN A 366 -16.38 -29.50 -28.11
C GLN A 366 -17.31 -28.54 -27.33
N THR A 367 -17.82 -27.52 -28.01
CA THR A 367 -18.87 -26.62 -27.49
C THR A 367 -20.21 -27.37 -27.42
N LEU A 368 -20.95 -27.21 -26.33
CA LEU A 368 -22.28 -27.78 -26.14
C LEU A 368 -23.32 -27.08 -27.03
N CYS A 369 -24.41 -27.78 -27.33
CA CYS A 369 -25.54 -27.28 -28.13
C CYS A 369 -26.80 -27.09 -27.28
N GLY A 370 -27.86 -26.49 -27.82
CA GLY A 370 -29.17 -26.38 -27.15
C GLY A 370 -29.15 -25.40 -25.96
N PRO A 371 -29.74 -25.74 -24.79
CA PRO A 371 -29.84 -24.82 -23.64
C PRO A 371 -28.47 -24.43 -23.04
N LEU A 372 -27.41 -25.16 -23.37
CA LEU A 372 -26.03 -24.87 -22.99
C LEU A 372 -25.18 -24.39 -24.19
N ALA A 373 -25.80 -23.84 -25.22
CA ALA A 373 -25.09 -23.30 -26.38
C ALA A 373 -24.05 -22.27 -25.97
N GLY A 374 -22.79 -22.50 -26.36
CA GLY A 374 -21.66 -21.63 -26.03
C GLY A 374 -20.86 -22.06 -24.78
N VAL A 375 -21.36 -23.02 -23.99
CA VAL A 375 -20.64 -23.62 -22.86
C VAL A 375 -19.70 -24.71 -23.37
N GLN A 376 -18.46 -24.71 -22.88
CA GLN A 376 -17.43 -25.68 -23.27
C GLN A 376 -17.40 -26.86 -22.31
N ARG A 377 -17.09 -28.06 -22.81
CA ARG A 377 -16.84 -29.22 -21.96
C ARG A 377 -15.48 -29.08 -21.28
N HIS A 378 -15.42 -29.31 -19.96
CA HIS A 378 -14.13 -29.40 -19.28
C HIS A 378 -13.34 -30.61 -19.79
N PRO A 379 -12.07 -30.46 -20.23
CA PRO A 379 -11.33 -31.53 -20.89
C PRO A 379 -11.03 -32.73 -19.96
N GLU A 380 -10.84 -32.48 -18.67
CA GLU A 380 -10.48 -33.51 -17.70
C GLU A 380 -11.71 -34.23 -17.10
N PHE A 381 -12.80 -33.49 -16.90
CA PHE A 381 -13.95 -33.86 -16.07
C PHE A 381 -15.24 -33.90 -16.89
N TRP A 382 -15.21 -34.71 -17.94
CA TRP A 382 -16.37 -35.09 -18.73
C TRP A 382 -16.48 -36.62 -18.72
N LEU A 383 -17.25 -37.16 -17.78
CA LEU A 383 -17.48 -38.61 -17.66
C LEU A 383 -18.68 -39.00 -18.52
N ASP A 384 -18.47 -39.88 -19.50
CA ASP A 384 -19.49 -40.27 -20.48
C ASP A 384 -20.74 -40.88 -19.82
N ASP A 385 -20.56 -41.56 -18.69
CA ASP A 385 -21.61 -42.18 -17.88
C ASP A 385 -22.04 -41.33 -16.67
N GLY A 386 -21.54 -40.08 -16.57
CA GLY A 386 -21.93 -39.16 -15.52
C GLY A 386 -23.42 -38.78 -15.60
N ASN A 387 -24.05 -38.63 -14.44
CA ASN A 387 -25.49 -38.39 -14.28
C ASN A 387 -25.83 -36.97 -13.79
N LEU A 388 -24.84 -36.07 -13.71
CA LEU A 388 -24.99 -34.67 -13.31
C LEU A 388 -24.11 -33.78 -14.18
N ILE A 389 -24.65 -32.63 -14.59
CA ILE A 389 -23.89 -31.59 -15.27
C ILE A 389 -23.80 -30.36 -14.36
N LEU A 390 -22.57 -29.99 -13.99
CA LEU A 390 -22.30 -28.74 -13.29
C LEU A 390 -21.76 -27.71 -14.27
N VAL A 391 -22.29 -26.48 -14.24
CA VAL A 391 -21.81 -25.39 -15.10
C VAL A 391 -21.13 -24.33 -14.25
N ALA A 392 -19.80 -24.24 -14.33
CA ALA A 392 -18.98 -23.26 -13.61
C ALA A 392 -18.72 -22.02 -14.47
N GLY A 393 -18.75 -20.84 -13.85
CA GLY A 393 -18.48 -19.56 -14.51
C GLY A 393 -19.42 -19.22 -15.69
N ARG A 394 -20.52 -19.97 -15.87
CA ARG A 394 -21.41 -19.94 -17.05
C ARG A 394 -20.75 -20.29 -18.40
N GLU A 395 -19.52 -20.80 -18.37
CA GLU A 395 -18.72 -21.02 -19.58
C GLU A 395 -18.19 -22.44 -19.71
N THR A 396 -18.03 -23.16 -18.59
CA THR A 396 -17.47 -24.51 -18.60
C THR A 396 -18.37 -25.51 -17.88
N ALA A 397 -18.67 -26.62 -18.54
CA ALA A 397 -19.49 -27.70 -18.02
C ALA A 397 -18.65 -28.92 -17.62
N PHE A 398 -19.00 -29.51 -16.48
CA PHE A 398 -18.42 -30.70 -15.90
C PHE A 398 -19.50 -31.79 -15.88
N ARG A 399 -19.24 -32.95 -16.46
CA ARG A 399 -20.16 -34.11 -16.39
C ARG A 399 -19.60 -35.13 -15.42
N ILE A 400 -20.27 -35.29 -14.29
CA ILE A 400 -19.78 -36.05 -13.12
C ILE A 400 -20.91 -36.83 -12.42
N TYR A 401 -20.60 -37.47 -11.31
CA TYR A 401 -21.57 -38.24 -10.52
C TYR A 401 -22.10 -37.48 -9.32
N THR A 402 -23.43 -37.33 -9.23
CA THR A 402 -24.11 -36.65 -8.11
C THR A 402 -23.71 -37.22 -6.75
N GLY A 403 -23.69 -38.56 -6.63
CA GLY A 403 -23.45 -39.25 -5.38
C GLY A 403 -22.04 -39.03 -4.80
N LEU A 404 -21.02 -38.80 -5.65
CA LEU A 404 -19.64 -38.61 -5.20
C LEU A 404 -19.45 -37.27 -4.47
N LEU A 405 -20.13 -36.23 -4.92
CA LEU A 405 -20.08 -34.91 -4.29
C LEU A 405 -21.07 -34.81 -3.12
N ALA A 406 -22.29 -35.33 -3.28
CA ALA A 406 -23.31 -35.30 -2.22
C ALA A 406 -22.89 -36.10 -0.97
N ALA A 407 -22.15 -37.19 -1.13
CA ALA A 407 -21.68 -37.99 0.00
C ALA A 407 -20.60 -37.28 0.84
N GLN A 408 -19.92 -36.27 0.27
CA GLN A 408 -18.79 -35.59 0.91
C GLN A 408 -19.17 -34.19 1.42
N SER A 409 -20.25 -33.59 0.91
CA SER A 409 -20.68 -32.23 1.25
C SER A 409 -22.20 -32.16 1.38
N GLU A 410 -22.67 -31.73 2.55
CA GLU A 410 -24.09 -31.47 2.78
C GLU A 410 -24.61 -30.33 1.89
N VAL A 411 -23.76 -29.34 1.58
CA VAL A 411 -24.10 -28.25 0.67
C VAL A 411 -24.41 -28.79 -0.73
N PHE A 412 -23.56 -29.66 -1.26
CA PHE A 412 -23.82 -30.31 -2.55
C PHE A 412 -25.05 -31.21 -2.49
N ALA A 413 -25.22 -32.01 -1.43
CA ALA A 413 -26.39 -32.87 -1.26
C ALA A 413 -27.70 -32.07 -1.33
N ASN A 414 -27.78 -30.96 -0.58
CA ASN A 414 -28.94 -30.08 -0.57
C ASN A 414 -29.15 -29.38 -1.92
N MET A 415 -28.07 -28.87 -2.53
CA MET A 415 -28.12 -28.22 -3.84
C MET A 415 -28.69 -29.15 -4.93
N PHE A 416 -28.26 -30.41 -4.96
CA PHE A 416 -28.73 -31.37 -5.94
C PHE A 416 -30.14 -31.88 -5.65
N ALA A 417 -30.54 -31.96 -4.37
CA ALA A 417 -31.92 -32.29 -4.00
C ALA A 417 -32.91 -31.23 -4.51
N VAL A 418 -32.58 -29.94 -4.38
CA VAL A 418 -33.38 -28.84 -4.92
C VAL A 418 -33.45 -28.91 -6.45
N ALA A 419 -32.31 -29.04 -7.13
CA ALA A 419 -32.27 -29.11 -8.59
C ALA A 419 -33.05 -30.30 -9.16
N SER A 420 -33.02 -31.44 -8.46
CA SER A 420 -33.78 -32.64 -8.86
C SER A 420 -35.30 -32.44 -8.72
N SER A 421 -35.73 -31.53 -7.85
CA SER A 421 -37.15 -31.22 -7.63
C SER A 421 -37.72 -30.16 -8.59
N SER A 422 -36.86 -29.35 -9.22
CA SER A 422 -37.28 -28.18 -10.01
C SER A 422 -37.39 -28.39 -11.53
N ALA A 423 -37.14 -29.59 -12.05
CA ALA A 423 -37.41 -30.11 -13.42
C ALA A 423 -37.04 -29.27 -14.68
N ASP A 424 -36.64 -28.01 -14.59
CA ASP A 424 -36.70 -27.08 -15.74
C ASP A 424 -35.45 -27.04 -16.62
N GLU A 425 -34.28 -27.54 -16.18
CA GLU A 425 -33.05 -27.53 -16.99
C GLU A 425 -32.33 -28.89 -16.95
N THR A 426 -32.59 -29.71 -17.98
CA THR A 426 -31.86 -30.96 -18.22
C THR A 426 -31.10 -30.89 -19.55
N TYR A 427 -29.93 -31.52 -19.61
CA TYR A 427 -29.14 -31.68 -20.82
C TYR A 427 -28.73 -33.13 -20.97
N GLU A 428 -29.06 -33.74 -22.12
CA GLU A 428 -28.87 -35.19 -22.36
C GLU A 428 -29.46 -36.08 -21.25
N GLY A 429 -30.59 -35.66 -20.67
CA GLY A 429 -31.26 -36.38 -19.58
C GLY A 429 -30.59 -36.24 -18.20
N CYS A 430 -29.50 -35.49 -18.09
CA CYS A 430 -28.85 -35.16 -16.83
C CYS A 430 -29.36 -33.82 -16.28
N PRO A 431 -29.61 -33.67 -14.97
CA PRO A 431 -29.85 -32.37 -14.35
C PRO A 431 -28.66 -31.43 -14.55
N VAL A 432 -28.95 -30.18 -14.90
CA VAL A 432 -27.95 -29.12 -15.04
C VAL A 432 -28.01 -28.22 -13.81
N VAL A 433 -26.89 -28.05 -13.12
CA VAL A 433 -26.80 -27.23 -11.91
C VAL A 433 -25.71 -26.17 -12.10
N PRO A 434 -26.05 -24.87 -12.02
CA PRO A 434 -25.05 -23.82 -12.08
C PRO A 434 -24.25 -23.76 -10.78
N VAL A 435 -22.93 -23.65 -10.90
CA VAL A 435 -22.03 -23.29 -9.80
C VAL A 435 -21.34 -21.97 -10.14
N TYR A 436 -21.11 -21.13 -9.14
CA TYR A 436 -20.59 -19.76 -9.34
C TYR A 436 -19.09 -19.63 -9.19
N ASP A 437 -18.39 -20.75 -8.99
CA ASP A 437 -16.92 -20.78 -8.90
C ASP A 437 -16.30 -20.73 -10.29
N THR A 438 -15.01 -20.35 -10.33
CA THR A 438 -14.28 -20.36 -11.59
C THR A 438 -14.02 -21.80 -12.03
N PRO A 439 -14.04 -22.10 -13.34
CA PRO A 439 -13.79 -23.45 -13.84
C PRO A 439 -12.46 -24.04 -13.36
N THR A 440 -11.41 -23.21 -13.30
CA THR A 440 -10.07 -23.62 -12.88
C THR A 440 -10.03 -24.09 -11.44
N GLU A 441 -10.61 -23.32 -10.52
CA GLU A 441 -10.64 -23.68 -9.10
C GLU A 441 -11.52 -24.89 -8.82
N PHE A 442 -12.67 -24.94 -9.49
CA PHE A 442 -13.58 -26.07 -9.38
C PHE A 442 -12.90 -27.37 -9.87
N ALA A 443 -12.10 -27.30 -10.93
CA ALA A 443 -11.28 -28.42 -11.38
C ALA A 443 -10.23 -28.85 -10.33
N HIS A 444 -9.56 -27.92 -9.65
CA HIS A 444 -8.65 -28.25 -8.54
C HIS A 444 -9.35 -29.00 -7.41
N LEU A 445 -10.58 -28.60 -7.04
CA LEU A 445 -11.39 -29.33 -6.07
C LEU A 445 -11.74 -30.74 -6.55
N LEU A 446 -12.20 -30.88 -7.80
CA LEU A 446 -12.57 -32.17 -8.37
C LEU A 446 -11.37 -33.13 -8.49
N ARG A 447 -10.14 -32.63 -8.69
CA ARG A 447 -8.93 -33.48 -8.67
C ARG A 447 -8.72 -34.18 -7.32
N VAL A 448 -9.16 -33.56 -6.23
CA VAL A 448 -9.10 -34.16 -4.88
C VAL A 448 -10.28 -35.09 -4.65
N LEU A 449 -11.50 -34.68 -5.00
CA LEU A 449 -12.71 -35.45 -4.71
C LEU A 449 -12.92 -36.64 -5.66
N ILE A 450 -12.44 -36.54 -6.91
CA ILE A 450 -12.62 -37.51 -7.99
C ILE A 450 -11.29 -37.70 -8.75
N PRO A 451 -10.26 -38.29 -8.13
CA PRO A 451 -8.95 -38.47 -8.76
C PRO A 451 -9.03 -39.45 -9.94
N LYS A 452 -8.71 -38.98 -11.15
CA LYS A 452 -8.80 -39.75 -12.42
C LYS A 452 -7.51 -40.47 -12.79
N GLU A 453 -6.35 -39.81 -12.64
CA GLU A 453 -5.07 -40.28 -13.22
C GLU A 453 -4.13 -40.89 -12.17
N SER A 454 -3.97 -40.23 -11.01
CA SER A 454 -3.10 -40.70 -9.93
C SER A 454 -3.77 -40.51 -8.58
N ARG A 455 -3.80 -41.60 -7.78
CA ARG A 455 -4.25 -41.56 -6.39
C ARG A 455 -3.01 -41.48 -5.52
N THR A 456 -2.62 -40.28 -5.12
CA THR A 456 -1.41 -40.07 -4.32
C THR A 456 -1.72 -40.34 -2.84
N PHE A 457 -1.57 -41.60 -2.42
CA PHE A 457 -1.71 -41.97 -1.00
C PHE A 457 -0.56 -41.44 -0.14
N HIS A 458 0.64 -41.32 -0.70
CA HIS A 458 1.83 -40.80 -0.05
C HIS A 458 2.68 -40.04 -1.07
N ARG A 459 3.02 -38.77 -0.79
CA ARG A 459 3.88 -37.95 -1.65
C ARG A 459 5.35 -38.30 -1.43
N THR A 460 6.06 -38.55 -2.52
CA THR A 460 7.51 -38.74 -2.56
C THR A 460 8.19 -37.56 -3.24
N SER A 461 9.50 -37.44 -3.12
CA SER A 461 10.28 -36.40 -3.82
C SER A 461 10.22 -36.47 -5.35
N LYS A 462 9.63 -37.54 -5.91
CA LYS A 462 9.41 -37.71 -7.35
C LYS A 462 8.07 -37.16 -7.83
N ASP A 463 7.14 -36.90 -6.92
CA ASP A 463 5.82 -36.36 -7.25
C ASP A 463 5.90 -34.84 -7.38
N ALA A 464 5.22 -34.27 -8.37
CA ALA A 464 5.18 -32.82 -8.51
C ALA A 464 4.51 -32.17 -7.28
N PRO A 465 5.15 -31.19 -6.62
CA PRO A 465 4.50 -30.41 -5.57
C PRO A 465 3.26 -29.71 -6.10
N PRO A 466 2.18 -29.58 -5.31
CA PRO A 466 1.06 -28.76 -5.72
C PRO A 466 1.49 -27.28 -5.74
N THR A 467 0.74 -26.46 -6.47
CA THR A 467 0.95 -25.02 -6.49
C THR A 467 0.20 -24.34 -5.34
N PHE A 468 0.59 -23.11 -5.02
CA PHE A 468 -0.18 -22.28 -4.10
C PHE A 468 -1.63 -22.08 -4.59
N ASP A 469 -1.85 -21.82 -5.89
CA ASP A 469 -3.20 -21.70 -6.48
C ASP A 469 -4.08 -22.91 -6.19
N GLN A 470 -3.53 -24.14 -6.31
CA GLN A 470 -4.23 -25.37 -5.97
C GLN A 470 -4.62 -25.41 -4.50
N ALA A 471 -3.68 -25.15 -3.59
CA ALA A 471 -3.96 -25.14 -2.16
C ALA A 471 -4.98 -24.05 -1.78
N ALA A 472 -4.85 -22.85 -2.35
CA ALA A 472 -5.75 -21.73 -2.12
C ALA A 472 -7.19 -22.03 -2.61
N ALA A 473 -7.33 -22.58 -3.82
CA ALA A 473 -8.60 -23.01 -4.37
C ALA A 473 -9.27 -24.06 -3.48
N LEU A 474 -8.51 -25.03 -2.98
CA LEU A 474 -9.01 -26.03 -2.04
C LEU A 474 -9.49 -25.40 -0.75
N VAL A 475 -8.73 -24.50 -0.11
CA VAL A 475 -9.20 -23.82 1.11
C VAL A 475 -10.50 -23.06 0.87
N ARG A 476 -10.60 -22.28 -0.22
CA ARG A 476 -11.79 -21.44 -0.51
C ARG A 476 -13.02 -22.29 -0.82
N LEU A 477 -12.89 -23.27 -1.72
CA LEU A 477 -14.02 -24.10 -2.11
C LEU A 477 -14.41 -25.10 -1.03
N ALA A 478 -13.44 -25.67 -0.31
CA ALA A 478 -13.73 -26.56 0.80
C ALA A 478 -14.41 -25.82 1.95
N HIS A 479 -14.06 -24.55 2.21
CA HIS A 479 -14.80 -23.70 3.14
C HIS A 479 -16.22 -23.42 2.63
N LYS A 480 -16.38 -23.04 1.35
CA LYS A 480 -17.69 -22.72 0.74
C LYS A 480 -18.66 -23.91 0.71
N TYR A 481 -18.16 -25.10 0.42
CA TYR A 481 -18.95 -26.33 0.28
C TYR A 481 -18.92 -27.22 1.53
N ASP A 482 -18.43 -26.72 2.67
CA ASP A 482 -18.34 -27.44 3.94
C ASP A 482 -17.64 -28.81 3.86
N LEU A 483 -16.49 -28.85 3.17
CA LEU A 483 -15.59 -30.01 3.07
C LEU A 483 -14.47 -29.88 4.11
N GLN A 484 -14.81 -30.08 5.38
CA GLN A 484 -13.92 -29.74 6.50
C GLN A 484 -12.56 -30.45 6.45
N ASP A 485 -12.53 -31.74 6.13
CA ASP A 485 -11.28 -32.51 6.07
C ASP A 485 -10.34 -32.03 4.96
N VAL A 486 -10.89 -31.64 3.80
CA VAL A 486 -10.12 -31.10 2.68
C VAL A 486 -9.58 -29.71 3.02
N ARG A 487 -10.42 -28.87 3.65
CA ARG A 487 -10.02 -27.55 4.12
C ARG A 487 -8.87 -27.65 5.12
N ASP A 488 -9.00 -28.51 6.12
CA ASP A 488 -8.02 -28.62 7.21
C ASP A 488 -6.69 -29.21 6.70
N GLN A 489 -6.72 -30.16 5.76
CA GLN A 489 -5.52 -30.64 5.07
C GLN A 489 -4.83 -29.56 4.22
N ALA A 490 -5.60 -28.77 3.47
CA ALA A 490 -5.04 -27.70 2.65
C ALA A 490 -4.44 -26.58 3.52
N LEU A 491 -5.06 -26.25 4.66
CA LEU A 491 -4.51 -25.31 5.63
C LEU A 491 -3.22 -25.84 6.27
N ALA A 492 -3.19 -27.11 6.69
CA ALA A 492 -1.98 -27.73 7.23
C ALA A 492 -0.82 -27.70 6.23
N LEU A 493 -1.10 -27.94 4.95
CA LEU A 493 -0.10 -27.84 3.87
C LEU A 493 0.47 -26.41 3.74
N LEU A 494 -0.38 -25.38 3.85
CA LEU A 494 0.06 -23.98 3.82
C LEU A 494 0.86 -23.61 5.08
N GLU A 495 0.39 -24.00 6.26
CA GLU A 495 1.06 -23.70 7.53
C GLU A 495 2.42 -24.41 7.60
N GLU A 496 2.52 -25.70 7.26
CA GLU A 496 3.77 -26.45 7.40
C GLU A 496 4.83 -26.06 6.34
N HIS A 497 4.41 -25.79 5.10
CA HIS A 497 5.34 -25.68 3.97
C HIS A 497 5.44 -24.30 3.34
N ALA A 498 4.55 -23.35 3.67
CA ALA A 498 4.59 -21.99 3.12
C ALA A 498 4.77 -20.93 4.21
N PHE A 499 3.96 -21.03 5.26
CA PHE A 499 3.75 -20.01 6.27
C PHE A 499 3.85 -20.60 7.69
N PRO A 500 5.03 -21.13 8.07
CA PRO A 500 5.23 -21.79 9.35
C PRO A 500 5.02 -20.84 10.53
N PRO A 501 4.25 -21.23 11.55
CA PRO A 501 3.94 -20.33 12.66
C PRO A 501 4.96 -20.34 13.80
N HIS A 502 5.77 -21.40 13.91
CA HIS A 502 6.72 -21.55 15.01
C HIS A 502 8.08 -20.92 14.72
N ALA A 503 8.45 -20.77 13.44
CA ALA A 503 9.72 -20.20 13.03
C ALA A 503 9.62 -19.65 11.60
N PRO A 504 10.43 -18.64 11.22
CA PRO A 504 10.49 -18.17 9.84
C PRO A 504 10.95 -19.29 8.90
N ARG A 505 10.30 -19.40 7.74
CA ARG A 505 10.65 -20.37 6.68
C ARG A 505 12.15 -20.26 6.33
N PRO A 506 12.93 -21.38 6.36
CA PRO A 506 14.32 -21.39 5.92
C PRO A 506 14.47 -20.98 4.46
N THR A 507 15.56 -20.28 4.12
CA THR A 507 15.89 -19.88 2.75
C THR A 507 16.36 -21.05 1.90
N ALA A 508 17.01 -22.06 2.51
CA ALA A 508 17.37 -23.32 1.87
C ALA A 508 16.38 -24.41 2.30
N THR A 509 15.59 -24.93 1.36
CA THR A 509 14.78 -26.12 1.59
C THR A 509 15.46 -27.30 0.91
N CYS A 510 16.11 -28.12 1.73
CA CYS A 510 16.49 -29.48 1.37
C CYS A 510 15.82 -30.36 2.43
N PRO A 511 14.85 -31.23 2.11
CA PRO A 511 14.44 -31.76 0.80
C PRO A 511 13.61 -30.81 -0.09
N PRO A 512 13.29 -31.18 -1.37
CA PRO A 512 12.47 -30.38 -2.27
C PRO A 512 11.15 -29.91 -1.65
N PRO A 513 10.65 -28.72 -2.04
CA PRO A 513 9.50 -28.12 -1.39
C PRO A 513 8.25 -28.98 -1.62
N ALA A 514 7.50 -29.26 -0.55
CA ALA A 514 6.24 -29.97 -0.62
C ALA A 514 5.09 -29.14 -1.23
N LEU A 515 5.32 -27.82 -1.44
CA LEU A 515 4.40 -26.86 -2.04
C LEU A 515 5.19 -25.77 -2.79
N LEU A 516 4.78 -25.46 -4.02
CA LEU A 516 5.35 -24.36 -4.81
C LEU A 516 4.71 -23.04 -4.39
N VAL A 517 5.53 -22.13 -3.85
CA VAL A 517 5.10 -20.83 -3.32
C VAL A 517 6.10 -19.76 -3.70
N GLU A 518 5.57 -18.62 -4.12
CA GLU A 518 6.27 -17.36 -4.32
C GLU A 518 5.92 -16.37 -3.19
N ASP A 519 6.80 -15.42 -2.90
CA ASP A 519 6.56 -14.44 -1.83
C ASP A 519 5.25 -13.64 -2.03
N ILE A 520 4.85 -13.39 -3.29
CA ILE A 520 3.61 -12.67 -3.62
C ILE A 520 2.35 -13.44 -3.19
N ASN A 521 2.42 -14.77 -3.07
CA ASN A 521 1.30 -15.61 -2.61
C ASN A 521 0.92 -15.34 -1.15
N ALA A 522 1.77 -14.65 -0.37
CA ALA A 522 1.44 -14.20 0.97
C ALA A 522 0.16 -13.34 1.02
N ILE A 523 -0.14 -12.60 -0.06
CA ILE A 523 -1.37 -11.81 -0.18
C ILE A 523 -2.59 -12.72 -0.13
N GLY A 524 -2.59 -13.78 -0.95
CA GLY A 524 -3.64 -14.79 -0.94
C GLY A 524 -3.74 -15.50 0.41
N ALA A 525 -2.61 -15.81 1.04
CA ALA A 525 -2.62 -16.47 2.35
C ALA A 525 -3.27 -15.62 3.45
N VAL A 526 -3.08 -14.30 3.44
CA VAL A 526 -3.82 -13.38 4.34
C VAL A 526 -5.32 -13.47 4.08
N ALA A 527 -5.75 -13.42 2.83
CA ALA A 527 -7.17 -13.50 2.49
C ALA A 527 -7.79 -14.84 2.89
N LEU A 528 -7.07 -15.96 2.70
CA LEU A 528 -7.49 -17.29 3.16
C LEU A 528 -7.62 -17.35 4.68
N ALA A 529 -6.64 -16.81 5.41
CA ALA A 529 -6.67 -16.75 6.87
C ALA A 529 -7.87 -15.94 7.38
N ARG A 530 -8.21 -14.83 6.70
CA ARG A 530 -9.40 -14.02 6.99
C ARG A 530 -10.71 -14.72 6.60
N LEU A 531 -10.73 -15.47 5.50
CA LEU A 531 -11.91 -16.20 5.03
C LEU A 531 -12.35 -17.28 6.01
N VAL A 532 -11.40 -18.08 6.50
CA VAL A 532 -11.73 -19.24 7.36
C VAL A 532 -12.13 -18.79 8.77
N ASP A 533 -11.87 -17.54 9.16
CA ASP A 533 -12.21 -16.90 10.45
C ASP A 533 -11.87 -17.75 11.68
N ARG A 534 -10.90 -18.66 11.54
CA ARG A 534 -10.26 -19.35 12.65
C ARG A 534 -9.06 -18.52 13.08
N PRO A 535 -8.63 -18.56 14.36
CA PRO A 535 -7.31 -18.10 14.75
C PRO A 535 -6.25 -19.03 14.13
N THR A 536 -6.12 -18.96 12.81
CA THR A 536 -5.15 -19.73 12.04
C THR A 536 -3.80 -19.13 12.32
N LEU A 537 -2.85 -20.00 12.62
CA LEU A 537 -1.47 -19.58 12.81
C LEU A 537 -0.86 -19.08 11.48
N LEU A 538 -1.56 -19.28 10.36
CA LEU A 538 -1.28 -18.76 9.01
C LEU A 538 -1.21 -17.23 8.88
N LEU A 539 -2.02 -16.46 9.64
CA LEU A 539 -2.19 -15.02 9.38
C LEU A 539 -0.91 -14.20 9.60
N LEU A 540 -0.23 -14.39 10.73
CA LEU A 540 0.96 -13.60 11.08
C LEU A 540 2.17 -13.88 10.16
N PRO A 541 2.53 -15.14 9.83
CA PRO A 541 3.58 -15.42 8.86
C PRO A 541 3.28 -14.83 7.48
N ALA A 542 2.02 -14.88 7.04
CA ALA A 542 1.58 -14.28 5.78
C ALA A 542 1.70 -12.75 5.81
N LEU A 543 1.25 -12.07 6.88
CA LEU A 543 1.41 -10.63 7.06
C LEU A 543 2.89 -10.21 7.13
N TYR A 544 3.74 -11.01 7.76
CA TYR A 544 5.20 -10.80 7.78
C TYR A 544 5.78 -10.83 6.36
N ARG A 545 5.44 -11.85 5.56
CA ARG A 545 5.90 -11.94 4.16
C ARG A 545 5.35 -10.79 3.32
N CYS A 546 4.09 -10.41 3.50
CA CYS A 546 3.51 -9.22 2.87
C CYS A 546 4.26 -7.93 3.24
N ALA A 547 4.68 -7.77 4.49
CA ALA A 547 5.46 -6.60 4.91
C ALA A 547 6.88 -6.59 4.32
N ALA A 548 7.42 -7.75 3.95
CA ALA A 548 8.73 -7.90 3.30
C ALA A 548 8.70 -7.64 1.78
N LEU A 549 7.52 -7.67 1.14
CA LEU A 549 7.37 -7.40 -0.30
C LEU A 549 7.67 -5.94 -0.70
N GLY A 550 7.81 -5.03 0.27
CA GLY A 550 8.01 -3.61 -0.01
C GLY A 550 6.84 -3.05 -0.83
N SER A 551 7.12 -2.34 -1.93
CA SER A 551 6.09 -1.77 -2.79
C SER A 551 5.39 -2.78 -3.70
N ALA A 552 5.96 -3.98 -3.88
CA ALA A 552 5.39 -5.04 -4.71
C ALA A 552 4.03 -5.52 -4.19
N VAL A 553 3.78 -5.37 -2.88
CA VAL A 553 2.50 -5.71 -2.24
C VAL A 553 1.29 -4.99 -2.86
N LEU A 554 1.50 -3.79 -3.41
CA LEU A 554 0.45 -3.00 -4.06
C LEU A 554 0.02 -3.62 -5.40
N GLY A 555 0.90 -4.38 -6.05
CA GLY A 555 0.62 -5.02 -7.33
C GLY A 555 -0.39 -6.17 -7.25
N GLY A 556 -0.60 -6.71 -6.06
CA GLY A 556 -1.47 -7.87 -5.85
C GLY A 556 -0.87 -9.18 -6.36
N TRP A 557 -1.54 -10.28 -6.03
CA TRP A 557 -1.25 -11.61 -6.53
C TRP A 557 -2.21 -11.93 -7.67
N THR A 558 -1.68 -12.28 -8.85
CA THR A 558 -2.50 -12.76 -9.97
C THR A 558 -2.68 -14.26 -9.87
N ARG A 559 -3.93 -14.71 -9.75
CA ARG A 559 -4.34 -16.12 -9.73
C ARG A 559 -4.22 -16.77 -11.11
N ASP A 560 -4.27 -18.08 -11.15
CA ASP A 560 -4.27 -18.87 -12.38
C ASP A 560 -5.45 -18.55 -13.35
N ASP A 561 -6.55 -18.01 -12.84
CA ASP A 561 -7.70 -17.51 -13.62
C ASP A 561 -7.55 -16.04 -14.09
N GLY A 562 -6.42 -15.40 -13.78
CA GLY A 562 -6.14 -14.00 -14.14
C GLY A 562 -6.74 -12.96 -13.20
N HIS A 563 -7.49 -13.35 -12.17
CA HIS A 563 -7.97 -12.42 -11.15
C HIS A 563 -6.81 -11.92 -10.29
N VAL A 564 -6.75 -10.60 -10.06
CA VAL A 564 -5.72 -9.99 -9.20
C VAL A 564 -6.30 -9.75 -7.81
N GLU A 565 -5.73 -10.42 -6.83
CA GLU A 565 -6.09 -10.31 -5.43
C GLU A 565 -5.15 -9.31 -4.73
N HIS A 566 -5.72 -8.35 -4.01
CA HIS A 566 -4.97 -7.33 -3.27
C HIS A 566 -5.22 -7.47 -1.77
N LEU A 567 -4.25 -7.05 -0.95
CA LEU A 567 -4.48 -6.93 0.50
C LEU A 567 -5.62 -5.95 0.78
N ALA A 568 -6.44 -6.30 1.77
CA ALA A 568 -7.40 -5.37 2.31
C ALA A 568 -6.67 -4.12 2.88
N PRO A 569 -7.24 -2.91 2.79
CA PRO A 569 -6.60 -1.69 3.28
C PRO A 569 -6.15 -1.77 4.74
N ALA A 570 -6.90 -2.48 5.59
CA ALA A 570 -6.54 -2.72 6.99
C ALA A 570 -5.27 -3.55 7.13
N ASP A 571 -5.13 -4.64 6.35
CA ASP A 571 -3.94 -5.50 6.39
C ASP A 571 -2.72 -4.81 5.77
N LEU A 572 -2.91 -4.01 4.71
CA LEU A 572 -1.84 -3.16 4.18
C LEU A 572 -1.33 -2.16 5.24
N LYS A 573 -2.26 -1.55 5.99
CA LYS A 573 -1.91 -0.64 7.10
C LYS A 573 -1.11 -1.35 8.19
N LEU A 574 -1.46 -2.59 8.50
CA LEU A 574 -0.72 -3.44 9.45
C LEU A 574 0.70 -3.73 8.95
N CYS A 575 0.86 -4.17 7.70
CA CYS A 575 2.18 -4.38 7.10
C CYS A 575 3.05 -3.11 7.11
N MET A 576 2.46 -1.96 6.80
CA MET A 576 3.17 -0.67 6.83
C MET A 576 3.55 -0.23 8.25
N ALA A 577 2.68 -0.47 9.24
CA ALA A 577 2.95 -0.16 10.64
C ALA A 577 4.05 -1.06 11.23
N ALA A 578 3.99 -2.36 10.92
CA ALA A 578 4.96 -3.35 11.37
C ALA A 578 6.36 -3.13 10.78
N HIS A 579 6.47 -2.50 9.61
CA HIS A 579 7.74 -2.31 8.90
C HIS A 579 8.85 -1.73 9.81
N ARG A 580 8.57 -0.68 10.60
CA ARG A 580 9.57 -0.09 11.51
C ARG A 580 10.07 -1.08 12.57
N ALA A 581 9.18 -1.89 13.13
CA ALA A 581 9.52 -2.89 14.14
C ALA A 581 10.31 -4.06 13.52
N LEU A 582 9.90 -4.53 12.33
CA LEU A 582 10.61 -5.57 11.59
C LEU A 582 12.03 -5.11 11.19
N GLN A 583 12.17 -3.88 10.73
CA GLN A 583 13.48 -3.33 10.42
C GLN A 583 14.37 -3.26 11.69
N ARG A 584 13.82 -2.81 12.83
CA ARG A 584 14.52 -2.87 14.13
C ARG A 584 14.97 -4.27 14.51
N ALA A 585 14.09 -5.26 14.36
CA ALA A 585 14.44 -6.66 14.60
C ALA A 585 15.62 -7.10 13.73
N ARG A 586 15.65 -6.71 12.45
CA ARG A 586 16.76 -7.03 11.54
C ARG A 586 18.13 -6.52 12.03
N VAL A 587 18.20 -5.28 12.55
CA VAL A 587 19.44 -4.77 13.14
C VAL A 587 19.74 -5.46 14.46
N TRP A 588 18.74 -5.70 15.29
CA TRP A 588 18.95 -6.40 16.54
C TRP A 588 19.56 -7.80 16.31
N LEU A 589 19.07 -8.55 15.33
CA LEU A 589 19.65 -9.84 14.93
C LEU A 589 21.14 -9.72 14.55
N LEU A 590 21.51 -8.68 13.80
CA LEU A 590 22.91 -8.42 13.42
C LEU A 590 23.82 -8.26 14.64
N VAL A 591 23.33 -7.52 15.63
CA VAL A 591 24.06 -7.18 16.85
C VAL A 591 24.17 -8.39 17.76
N GLU A 592 23.06 -9.10 17.96
CA GLU A 592 22.97 -10.26 18.85
C GLU A 592 23.80 -11.46 18.33
N CYS A 593 23.85 -11.66 17.00
CA CYS A 593 24.57 -12.81 16.43
C CYS A 593 26.09 -12.73 16.59
N ALA A 594 26.65 -11.51 16.65
CA ALA A 594 28.10 -11.28 16.63
C ALA A 594 28.48 -10.07 17.52
N HIS A 595 28.40 -10.27 18.83
CA HIS A 595 28.74 -9.28 19.85
C HIS A 595 30.24 -8.99 19.87
N ASP A 596 30.61 -7.78 20.29
CA ASP A 596 31.99 -7.29 20.16
C ASP A 596 33.00 -8.05 21.02
N ASP A 597 32.57 -8.49 22.21
CA ASP A 597 33.35 -9.28 23.17
C ASP A 597 33.21 -10.81 23.03
N ASP A 598 32.61 -11.30 21.96
CA ASP A 598 32.32 -12.73 21.84
C ASP A 598 33.59 -13.60 21.84
N PRO A 599 33.77 -14.50 22.82
CA PRO A 599 34.86 -15.45 22.77
C PRO A 599 34.59 -16.48 21.66
N PRO A 600 35.64 -17.02 21.01
CA PRO A 600 35.49 -18.22 20.20
C PRO A 600 34.82 -19.35 21.00
N ASN A 601 34.12 -20.25 20.30
CA ASN A 601 33.49 -21.40 20.93
C ASN A 601 34.47 -22.12 21.88
N PRO A 602 34.06 -22.56 23.09
CA PRO A 602 34.96 -23.18 24.06
C PRO A 602 35.75 -24.40 23.54
N GLY A 603 35.20 -25.11 22.54
CA GLY A 603 35.87 -26.23 21.86
C GLY A 603 36.71 -25.83 20.65
N CYS A 604 37.00 -24.54 20.46
CA CYS A 604 37.73 -24.02 19.31
C CYS A 604 39.20 -24.46 19.33
N ALA A 605 39.65 -25.09 18.24
CA ALA A 605 41.04 -25.51 18.07
C ALA A 605 41.99 -24.35 17.71
N THR A 606 41.46 -23.25 17.17
CA THR A 606 42.24 -22.08 16.73
C THR A 606 41.64 -20.76 17.25
N PRO A 607 41.66 -20.49 18.57
CA PRO A 607 40.95 -19.36 19.17
C PRO A 607 41.35 -17.99 18.61
N ALA A 608 42.64 -17.74 18.38
CA ALA A 608 43.10 -16.45 17.83
C ALA A 608 42.59 -16.21 16.40
N GLN A 609 42.64 -17.23 15.54
CA GLN A 609 42.14 -17.15 14.17
C GLN A 609 40.61 -17.01 14.15
N CYS A 610 39.90 -17.80 14.96
CA CYS A 610 38.45 -17.72 15.02
C CYS A 610 37.98 -16.40 15.64
N LYS A 611 38.72 -15.81 16.59
CA LYS A 611 38.42 -14.46 17.11
C LYS A 611 38.54 -13.41 16.02
N ALA A 612 39.63 -13.42 15.25
CA ALA A 612 39.78 -12.54 14.10
C ALA A 612 38.70 -12.77 13.03
N GLY A 613 38.33 -14.04 12.78
CA GLY A 613 37.25 -14.41 11.88
C GLY A 613 35.88 -13.90 12.33
N LEU A 614 35.56 -14.01 13.63
CA LEU A 614 34.32 -13.45 14.22
C LEU A 614 34.25 -11.93 13.99
N CYS A 615 35.33 -11.20 14.27
CA CYS A 615 35.41 -9.76 14.00
C CYS A 615 35.24 -9.45 12.49
N ALA A 616 35.81 -10.26 11.61
CA ALA A 616 35.69 -10.07 10.16
C ALA A 616 34.28 -10.35 9.64
N VAL A 617 33.61 -11.42 10.10
CA VAL A 617 32.21 -11.73 9.79
C VAL A 617 31.30 -10.59 10.26
N ARG A 618 31.48 -10.12 11.49
CA ARG A 618 30.76 -8.96 12.06
C ARG A 618 30.91 -7.72 11.19
N GLY A 619 32.14 -7.31 10.89
CA GLY A 619 32.42 -6.15 10.06
C GLY A 619 31.88 -6.27 8.63
N ALA A 620 31.84 -7.48 8.07
CA ALA A 620 31.24 -7.75 6.76
C ALA A 620 29.72 -7.63 6.79
N MET A 621 29.06 -8.23 7.79
CA MET A 621 27.61 -8.15 7.92
C MET A 621 27.12 -6.72 8.14
N ARG A 622 27.84 -5.96 8.98
CA ARG A 622 27.59 -4.54 9.27
C ARG A 622 27.72 -3.65 8.02
N ARG A 623 28.73 -3.88 7.17
CA ARG A 623 29.02 -3.04 5.99
C ARG A 623 28.30 -3.44 4.71
N GLU A 624 28.12 -4.74 4.48
CA GLU A 624 27.73 -5.26 3.17
C GLU A 624 26.33 -5.90 3.18
N GLU A 625 26.02 -6.77 4.13
CA GLU A 625 24.74 -7.48 4.17
C GLU A 625 23.58 -6.59 4.65
N PHE A 626 23.86 -5.61 5.51
CA PHE A 626 22.84 -4.63 5.92
C PHE A 626 22.28 -3.81 4.76
N ARG A 627 23.11 -3.52 3.75
CA ARG A 627 22.71 -2.75 2.55
C ARG A 627 21.84 -3.54 1.57
N ARG A 628 21.82 -4.87 1.68
CA ARG A 628 21.08 -5.73 0.76
C ARG A 628 19.57 -5.74 1.08
N PRO A 629 18.69 -5.79 0.07
CA PRO A 629 17.27 -5.98 0.29
C PRO A 629 17.02 -7.42 0.72
N ARG A 630 16.82 -7.63 2.03
CA ARG A 630 16.41 -8.92 2.63
C ARG A 630 15.20 -8.69 3.53
N ALA A 631 14.34 -9.69 3.67
CA ALA A 631 13.32 -9.64 4.70
C ALA A 631 14.00 -9.65 6.08
N ALA A 632 13.33 -9.04 7.06
CA ALA A 632 13.93 -8.79 8.38
C ALA A 632 14.45 -10.06 9.07
N LEU A 633 13.75 -11.18 8.90
CA LEU A 633 13.99 -12.46 9.57
C LEU A 633 14.40 -13.57 8.58
N ASP A 634 14.87 -13.21 7.38
CA ASP A 634 15.49 -14.20 6.49
C ASP A 634 16.75 -14.79 7.15
N ALA A 635 17.04 -16.06 6.90
CA ALA A 635 18.17 -16.75 7.51
C ALA A 635 19.52 -16.22 7.03
N TRP A 636 20.48 -16.09 7.95
CA TRP A 636 21.82 -15.59 7.65
C TRP A 636 22.85 -16.72 7.50
N GLU A 637 22.42 -17.97 7.60
CA GLU A 637 23.25 -19.17 7.48
C GLU A 637 24.18 -19.14 6.26
N VAL A 638 23.66 -18.79 5.07
CA VAL A 638 24.47 -18.74 3.84
C VAL A 638 25.54 -17.62 3.92
N PRO A 639 25.20 -16.35 4.19
CA PRO A 639 26.20 -15.30 4.42
C PRO A 639 27.20 -15.61 5.53
N ILE A 640 26.74 -16.16 6.66
CA ILE A 640 27.59 -16.58 7.78
C ILE A 640 28.58 -17.61 7.29
N GLY A 641 28.11 -18.65 6.61
CA GLY A 641 28.92 -19.75 6.11
C GLY A 641 29.97 -19.30 5.12
N GLU A 642 29.59 -18.54 4.08
CA GLU A 642 30.50 -18.02 3.07
C GLU A 642 31.62 -17.15 3.69
N ARG A 643 31.27 -16.31 4.67
CA ARG A 643 32.25 -15.43 5.34
C ARG A 643 33.10 -16.19 6.35
N ALA A 644 32.52 -17.10 7.10
CA ALA A 644 33.24 -17.96 8.03
C ALA A 644 34.30 -18.80 7.29
N ASP A 645 33.93 -19.35 6.12
CA ASP A 645 34.83 -20.11 5.27
C ASP A 645 35.95 -19.21 4.70
N ALA A 646 35.62 -18.00 4.23
CA ALA A 646 36.60 -17.03 3.75
C ALA A 646 37.61 -16.58 4.83
N CYS A 647 37.19 -16.54 6.09
CA CYS A 647 38.04 -16.19 7.22
C CYS A 647 38.77 -17.40 7.84
N GLY A 648 38.55 -18.61 7.32
CA GLY A 648 39.14 -19.84 7.85
C GLY A 648 38.68 -20.17 9.27
N MET A 649 37.44 -19.82 9.62
CA MET A 649 36.86 -20.16 10.92
C MET A 649 36.67 -21.67 11.05
N CYS A 650 36.87 -22.20 12.25
CA CYS A 650 36.59 -23.61 12.51
C CYS A 650 35.08 -23.90 12.48
N ALA A 651 34.71 -25.12 12.11
CA ALA A 651 33.31 -25.55 12.02
C ALA A 651 32.49 -25.30 13.30
N ARG A 652 33.12 -25.38 14.49
CA ARG A 652 32.43 -25.11 15.77
C ARG A 652 32.07 -23.65 15.97
N CYS A 653 32.96 -22.72 15.59
CA CYS A 653 32.68 -21.28 15.69
C CYS A 653 31.66 -20.84 14.63
N ARG A 654 31.70 -21.46 13.44
CA ARG A 654 30.66 -21.28 12.42
C ARG A 654 29.29 -21.75 12.90
N ALA A 655 29.19 -23.00 13.38
CA ALA A 655 27.94 -23.55 13.90
C ALA A 655 27.38 -22.73 15.08
N MET A 656 28.26 -22.19 15.94
CA MET A 656 27.86 -21.29 17.02
C MET A 656 27.18 -20.01 16.51
N LEU A 657 27.68 -19.41 15.41
CA LEU A 657 27.05 -18.23 14.80
C LEU A 657 25.72 -18.58 14.12
N GLU A 658 25.66 -19.72 13.41
CA GLU A 658 24.43 -20.20 12.76
C GLU A 658 23.34 -20.51 13.80
N GLU A 659 23.71 -21.09 14.96
CA GLU A 659 22.80 -21.34 16.08
C GLU A 659 22.28 -20.03 16.69
N ARG A 660 23.14 -19.03 16.88
CA ARG A 660 22.72 -17.72 17.39
C ARG A 660 21.77 -17.00 16.45
N ASP A 661 22.02 -17.03 15.14
CA ASP A 661 21.08 -16.53 14.13
C ASP A 661 19.72 -17.22 14.25
N ALA A 662 19.71 -18.56 14.34
CA ALA A 662 18.47 -19.31 14.48
C ALA A 662 17.70 -18.94 15.77
N VAL A 663 18.38 -18.84 16.91
CA VAL A 663 17.77 -18.45 18.20
C VAL A 663 17.21 -17.04 18.12
N ALA A 664 18.02 -16.06 17.70
CA ALA A 664 17.62 -14.66 17.65
C ALA A 664 16.44 -14.46 16.68
N ARG A 665 16.42 -15.15 15.53
CA ARG A 665 15.27 -15.13 14.59
C ARG A 665 14.01 -15.74 15.20
N THR A 666 14.16 -16.80 16.00
CA THR A 666 13.03 -17.43 16.71
C THR A 666 12.46 -16.51 17.77
N ASP A 667 13.30 -15.81 18.52
CA ASP A 667 12.87 -14.83 19.53
C ASP A 667 12.14 -13.65 18.87
N ALA A 668 12.67 -13.12 17.77
CA ALA A 668 12.00 -12.10 16.98
C ALA A 668 10.67 -12.60 16.37
N TRP A 669 10.58 -13.88 16.03
CA TRP A 669 9.34 -14.51 15.54
C TRP A 669 8.27 -14.64 16.63
N ALA A 670 8.69 -14.95 17.86
CA ALA A 670 7.80 -15.09 19.00
C ALA A 670 7.03 -13.79 19.33
N VAL A 671 7.65 -12.62 19.08
CA VAL A 671 7.05 -11.29 19.29
C VAL A 671 6.36 -10.69 18.06
N LEU A 672 6.16 -11.46 16.98
CA LEU A 672 5.37 -11.02 15.83
C LEU A 672 3.93 -10.56 16.17
N PRO A 673 3.18 -11.20 17.09
CA PRO A 673 1.86 -10.74 17.51
C PRO A 673 1.90 -9.28 18.01
N GLU A 674 2.91 -8.92 18.80
CA GLU A 674 3.10 -7.57 19.32
C GLU A 674 3.50 -6.59 18.21
N THR A 675 4.36 -7.04 17.30
CA THR A 675 4.81 -6.27 16.13
C THR A 675 3.64 -5.85 15.23
N PHE A 676 2.67 -6.74 15.04
CA PHE A 676 1.46 -6.48 14.25
C PHE A 676 0.28 -5.98 15.08
N GLY A 677 0.36 -5.97 16.42
CA GLY A 677 -0.75 -5.63 17.30
C GLY A 677 -1.93 -6.59 17.22
N ILE A 678 -1.70 -7.85 16.84
CA ILE A 678 -2.73 -8.89 16.68
C ILE A 678 -2.53 -9.94 17.78
N LYS A 679 -3.62 -10.35 18.44
CA LYS A 679 -3.59 -11.48 19.37
C LYS A 679 -3.92 -12.77 18.64
N VAL A 680 -3.04 -13.75 18.70
CA VAL A 680 -3.26 -15.10 18.15
C VAL A 680 -3.10 -16.11 19.28
N ALA A 681 -4.15 -16.90 19.55
CA ALA A 681 -4.11 -17.93 20.57
C ALA A 681 -3.18 -19.08 20.14
N GLY A 682 -2.33 -19.56 21.06
CA GLY A 682 -1.37 -20.64 20.77
C GLY A 682 -0.11 -20.20 20.01
N TRP A 683 0.09 -18.90 19.75
CA TRP A 683 1.33 -18.40 19.15
C TRP A 683 2.52 -18.62 20.08
N GLY A 684 3.59 -19.22 19.57
CA GLY A 684 4.81 -19.50 20.35
C GLY A 684 4.69 -20.67 21.34
N ALA A 685 3.56 -21.38 21.41
CA ALA A 685 3.48 -22.65 22.12
C ALA A 685 4.21 -23.73 21.29
N GLN A 686 5.24 -24.34 21.89
CA GLN A 686 5.97 -25.50 21.34
C GLN A 686 5.28 -26.81 21.70
#